data_AF-A0A3M1TNF5-F1
#
_entry.id   AF-A0A3M1TNF5-F1
#
_cell.length_a   1.000
_cell.length_b   1.000
_cell.length_c   1.000
_cell.angle_alpha   90.00
_cell.angle_beta   90.00
_cell.angle_gamma   90.00
#
_symmetry.space_group_name_H-M   'P 1'
#
loop_
_entity.id
_entity.type
_entity.pdbx_description
1 polymer ?
#
loop_
_entity_poly.entity_id
_entity_poly.type
_entity_poly.pdbx_seq_one_letter_code
_entity_poly.pdbx_strand_id
1 'polypeptide(L)'
;MHRTPDQTGPKWRARRALPIVGALLALSMVACPEPDSGGRRDGGGGGGSDGATGTCLFDSDCPSGTVCNGGVCEAPSVCMRDSDCGPGETCNVLTGACESAGGPDGGSDGGSPADGGSEDGGPMGICTPGTVQCNSDATGLATCSDDGSQWIETPCADSTPVCVAGACAACAPGTTRCNGNAVETCAADGSGWGSPSDCGAGTCIEGTCQLCSPGEARCADQNTREVCNATGTAWQTEPCGANATCDGNLGECVAFSCTPGTRICNGEAVEECNASGTGYDPVEDCAAQAATCRQGACVSLCDEAVNTRSYIGCEYWPVALSNTQIDPIFHDDYALVIGNPHLGTTAQITVEDASGSTVASASIPGGNLQELRLPWNALPAVDANGRSQTQKGATAYRLTSTVPVTVYQFNPILSADGGTFSYSNDASLLLPAHILGDPAASPASTYLAMTVPHMSLHRECSDGQQVDFDLPSFVTIVATAPGTTQVTIVARGAIAPGGSLPSQIAPGQQVTVSLAQFEVLQLASDRYGTPAAQTFTRPLSCGFFNLETLTDTHTEYPGSDLTGTIITSDKPVAVYAGSDCRLLPYDKWACDHMEQQMPPFATWGNHYVAARTQPPPGGNTAVGDLWRIVAAADGTVLSFSPPSVHANVTLNAGEWVELQTAMDFVVQSQDIDHPILVGQFMVGQDATGSTMGDPTMILAAPTAQYKRRYSFVTPSTIAQDYVNVVRPTGATILLDGSPVNTTWIQAGSSSYEVGRVSVTDGTHSISSDQPFGVTVYGYDEYVSYGYPAGLDLQSIVVINPGG
;
A
#
# COMPACT_ATOMS: atom_id res chain seq x y z
N MET A 1 73.35 5.17 -34.38
CA MET A 1 74.02 4.01 -33.73
C MET A 1 72.93 3.11 -33.17
N HIS A 2 73.08 1.80 -33.35
CA HIS A 2 72.38 0.65 -32.70
C HIS A 2 71.63 0.97 -31.39
N ARG A 3 70.45 0.41 -31.04
CA ARG A 3 70.06 -1.03 -30.92
C ARG A 3 68.54 -1.15 -30.59
N THR A 4 67.89 -2.26 -30.95
CA THR A 4 66.58 -2.76 -30.45
C THR A 4 66.77 -3.67 -29.20
N PRO A 5 65.75 -4.42 -28.67
CA PRO A 5 64.42 -4.08 -28.08
C PRO A 5 64.10 -4.86 -26.74
N ASP A 6 62.98 -4.58 -26.05
CA ASP A 6 62.04 -5.56 -25.41
C ASP A 6 60.88 -4.82 -24.68
N GLN A 7 59.60 -5.03 -25.05
CA GLN A 7 58.56 -5.89 -24.40
C GLN A 7 57.93 -5.26 -23.13
N THR A 8 56.63 -5.26 -22.82
CA THR A 8 55.36 -5.88 -23.30
C THR A 8 54.19 -5.17 -22.58
N GLY A 9 52.98 -5.10 -23.18
CA GLY A 9 51.74 -4.71 -22.48
C GLY A 9 50.67 -4.04 -23.38
N PRO A 10 49.38 -4.45 -23.34
CA PRO A 10 48.39 -4.10 -24.37
C PRO A 10 47.81 -2.69 -24.20
N LYS A 11 47.52 -2.10 -25.36
CA LYS A 11 47.11 -0.71 -25.58
C LYS A 11 45.60 -0.55 -25.38
N TRP A 12 45.18 0.31 -24.45
CA TRP A 12 43.89 0.99 -24.54
C TRP A 12 44.03 2.16 -25.52
N ARG A 13 43.32 2.08 -26.65
CA ARG A 13 43.21 3.17 -27.61
C ARG A 13 42.29 4.24 -27.02
N ALA A 14 42.86 5.27 -26.41
CA ALA A 14 42.19 6.55 -26.26
C ALA A 14 41.91 7.12 -27.67
N ARG A 15 40.65 7.09 -28.11
CA ARG A 15 40.23 7.88 -29.26
C ARG A 15 40.26 9.34 -28.85
N ARG A 16 41.14 10.10 -29.50
CA ARG A 16 41.19 11.56 -29.45
C ARG A 16 39.82 12.11 -29.85
N ALA A 17 39.11 12.72 -28.91
CA ALA A 17 38.10 13.73 -29.23
C ALA A 17 38.83 14.95 -29.80
N LEU A 18 38.37 15.43 -30.96
CA LEU A 18 38.81 16.72 -31.50
C LEU A 18 38.24 17.84 -30.61
N PRO A 19 39.01 18.89 -30.30
CA PRO A 19 38.49 20.08 -29.66
C PRO A 19 37.81 20.94 -30.72
N ILE A 20 36.50 21.09 -30.64
CA ILE A 20 35.79 22.15 -31.38
C ILE A 20 35.70 23.35 -30.44
N VAL A 21 36.55 24.35 -30.74
CA VAL A 21 36.42 25.81 -30.55
C VAL A 21 35.11 26.23 -29.84
N GLY A 22 35.07 26.87 -28.66
CA GLY A 22 36.00 27.84 -28.09
C GLY A 22 35.48 29.27 -28.37
N ALA A 23 34.68 29.81 -27.43
CA ALA A 23 34.06 31.15 -27.37
C ALA A 23 32.59 31.24 -27.82
N LEU A 24 31.65 31.04 -26.87
CA LEU A 24 30.46 31.87 -26.62
C LEU A 24 29.70 31.29 -25.40
N LEU A 25 29.52 32.15 -24.38
CA LEU A 25 28.71 32.03 -23.18
C LEU A 25 28.95 30.85 -22.22
N ALA A 26 29.94 31.01 -21.34
CA ALA A 26 29.70 30.70 -19.93
C ALA A 26 28.85 31.86 -19.38
N LEU A 27 27.54 31.67 -19.33
CA LEU A 27 26.63 32.56 -18.61
C LEU A 27 25.97 31.76 -17.47
N SER A 28 26.82 31.15 -16.65
CA SER A 28 26.41 30.76 -15.31
C SER A 28 26.20 32.02 -14.48
N MET A 29 25.06 32.10 -13.80
CA MET A 29 24.87 33.08 -12.73
C MET A 29 25.90 32.75 -11.64
N VAL A 30 26.96 33.54 -11.57
CA VAL A 30 27.92 33.52 -10.47
C VAL A 30 27.22 34.15 -9.27
N ALA A 31 26.75 33.33 -8.34
CA ALA A 31 26.57 33.75 -6.96
C ALA A 31 27.56 32.98 -6.08
N CYS A 32 28.25 33.74 -5.24
CA CYS A 32 29.50 33.36 -4.60
C CYS A 32 29.31 32.70 -3.23
N PRO A 33 30.23 31.81 -2.83
CA PRO A 33 30.22 31.18 -1.51
C PRO A 33 30.84 32.09 -0.42
N GLU A 34 30.27 32.05 0.79
CA GLU A 34 30.90 32.53 2.04
C GLU A 34 31.07 31.37 3.05
N PRO A 35 31.97 31.48 4.06
CA PRO A 35 32.85 30.39 4.46
C PRO A 35 32.35 29.48 5.60
N ASP A 36 32.68 28.20 5.46
CA ASP A 36 32.57 27.11 6.43
C ASP A 36 33.22 27.39 7.80
N SER A 37 32.49 27.06 8.86
CA SER A 37 33.06 26.73 10.18
C SER A 37 32.75 25.28 10.54
N GLY A 38 33.68 24.39 10.21
CA GLY A 38 33.60 22.97 10.52
C GLY A 38 33.76 22.65 12.02
N GLY A 39 33.04 21.62 12.46
CA GLY A 39 33.14 21.06 13.81
C GLY A 39 32.78 19.57 13.84
N ARG A 40 33.75 18.72 13.48
CA ARG A 40 33.75 17.27 13.74
C ARG A 40 33.43 16.93 15.20
N ARG A 41 32.64 15.88 15.43
CA ARG A 41 32.95 14.83 16.42
C ARG A 41 32.48 13.45 15.96
N ASP A 42 33.46 12.61 15.66
CA ASP A 42 33.38 11.16 15.66
C ASP A 42 33.27 10.59 17.08
N GLY A 43 32.73 9.38 17.17
CA GLY A 43 32.89 8.43 18.28
C GLY A 43 31.55 7.80 18.64
N GLY A 44 31.31 6.51 18.49
CA GLY A 44 32.20 5.36 18.45
C GLY A 44 31.48 4.25 19.21
N GLY A 45 31.38 3.07 18.60
CA GLY A 45 30.53 1.96 19.05
C GLY A 45 30.99 1.26 20.33
N GLY A 46 30.19 0.27 20.71
CA GLY A 46 30.51 -0.69 21.77
C GLY A 46 29.42 -1.74 21.91
N GLY A 47 29.54 -2.82 21.15
CA GLY A 47 28.89 -4.09 21.46
C GLY A 47 29.62 -4.82 22.60
N GLY A 48 28.91 -5.73 23.26
CA GLY A 48 29.47 -6.64 24.26
C GLY A 48 28.40 -7.58 24.80
N SER A 49 28.59 -8.87 24.51
CA SER A 49 27.68 -9.98 24.76
C SER A 49 27.98 -10.72 26.07
N ASP A 50 26.97 -11.52 26.47
CA ASP A 50 26.99 -12.79 27.23
C ASP A 50 27.27 -12.82 28.74
N GLY A 51 26.31 -13.40 29.47
CA GLY A 51 26.50 -13.90 30.84
C GLY A 51 25.21 -14.16 31.61
N ALA A 52 24.58 -15.31 31.37
CA ALA A 52 23.31 -15.78 31.92
C ALA A 52 23.09 -15.60 33.43
N THR A 53 22.03 -14.86 33.77
CA THR A 53 21.12 -15.14 34.90
C THR A 53 19.70 -14.92 34.36
N GLY A 54 18.84 -15.93 34.47
CA GLY A 54 17.60 -16.04 33.70
C GLY A 54 16.61 -14.90 33.97
N THR A 55 16.62 -13.91 33.09
CA THR A 55 15.60 -12.87 32.98
C THR A 55 14.49 -13.36 32.08
N CYS A 56 13.25 -13.25 32.53
CA CYS A 56 12.06 -13.61 31.76
C CYS A 56 11.28 -12.34 31.40
N LEU A 57 10.58 -12.35 30.26
CA LEU A 57 9.57 -11.33 29.93
C LEU A 57 8.16 -11.93 29.96
N PHE A 58 8.05 -13.23 29.70
CA PHE A 58 6.81 -14.00 29.71
C PHE A 58 6.99 -15.35 30.42
N ASP A 59 5.90 -15.94 30.89
CA ASP A 59 5.93 -17.20 31.67
C ASP A 59 6.51 -18.39 30.89
N SER A 60 6.45 -18.35 29.56
CA SER A 60 7.05 -19.36 28.68
C SER A 60 8.58 -19.38 28.71
N ASP A 61 9.20 -18.31 29.20
CA ASP A 61 10.66 -18.17 29.28
C ASP A 61 11.22 -18.85 30.55
N CYS A 62 10.33 -19.34 31.43
CA CYS A 62 10.66 -19.95 32.71
C CYS A 62 10.57 -21.48 32.68
N PRO A 63 11.42 -22.20 33.42
CA PRO A 63 11.33 -23.66 33.55
C PRO A 63 9.96 -24.09 34.09
N SER A 64 9.50 -25.27 33.68
CA SER A 64 8.22 -25.84 34.12
C SER A 64 8.04 -25.76 35.64
N GLY A 65 6.94 -25.15 36.08
CA GLY A 65 6.60 -24.94 37.49
C GLY A 65 6.99 -23.57 38.07
N THR A 66 7.41 -22.61 37.23
CA THR A 66 7.69 -21.22 37.66
C THR A 66 7.02 -20.20 36.72
N VAL A 67 6.70 -19.01 37.24
CA VAL A 67 6.08 -17.89 36.52
C VAL A 67 6.99 -16.67 36.56
N CYS A 68 6.89 -15.82 35.54
CA CYS A 68 7.72 -14.64 35.40
C CYS A 68 7.18 -13.47 36.21
N ASN A 69 7.89 -13.05 37.25
CA ASN A 69 7.47 -11.94 38.10
C ASN A 69 8.62 -10.94 38.28
N GLY A 70 8.42 -9.68 37.85
CA GLY A 70 9.45 -8.64 37.95
C GLY A 70 10.75 -8.93 37.20
N GLY A 71 10.70 -9.77 36.16
CA GLY A 71 11.87 -10.15 35.35
C GLY A 71 12.65 -11.35 35.89
N VAL A 72 12.14 -12.07 36.88
CA VAL A 72 12.76 -13.26 37.49
C VAL A 72 11.74 -14.41 37.54
N CYS A 73 12.17 -15.63 37.22
CA CYS A 73 11.33 -16.82 37.32
C CYS A 73 11.19 -17.27 38.78
N GLU A 74 9.98 -17.22 39.33
CA GLU A 74 9.66 -17.58 40.72
C GLU A 74 8.49 -18.58 40.77
N ALA A 75 8.37 -19.38 41.83
CA ALA A 75 7.28 -20.34 41.97
C ALA A 75 5.92 -19.63 42.22
N PRO A 76 4.82 -20.01 41.55
CA PRO A 76 3.53 -19.36 41.71
C PRO A 76 2.96 -19.58 43.13
N SER A 77 2.33 -18.56 43.69
CA SER A 77 1.76 -18.61 45.06
C SER A 77 0.39 -19.29 45.13
N VAL A 78 -0.22 -19.63 44.00
CA VAL A 78 -1.53 -20.30 43.87
C VAL A 78 -1.53 -21.15 42.59
N CYS A 79 -1.96 -22.42 42.64
CA CYS A 79 -2.05 -23.29 41.46
C CYS A 79 -3.36 -23.04 40.68
N MET A 80 -3.32 -23.05 39.34
CA MET A 80 -4.53 -22.92 38.50
C MET A 80 -4.83 -24.18 37.68
N ARG A 81 -3.83 -25.04 37.44
CA ARG A 81 -3.94 -26.31 36.74
C ARG A 81 -2.96 -27.33 37.32
N ASP A 82 -3.19 -28.63 37.12
CA ASP A 82 -2.35 -29.70 37.69
C ASP A 82 -0.87 -29.62 37.28
N SER A 83 -0.57 -28.99 36.14
CA SER A 83 0.79 -28.71 35.67
C SER A 83 1.58 -27.74 36.54
N ASP A 84 0.89 -26.99 37.39
CA ASP A 84 1.46 -26.01 38.31
C ASP A 84 1.88 -26.66 39.65
N CYS A 85 1.59 -27.97 39.81
CA CYS A 85 1.87 -28.78 41.00
C CYS A 85 3.01 -29.79 40.75
N GLY A 86 3.65 -30.23 41.84
CA GLY A 86 4.73 -31.21 41.77
C GLY A 86 4.26 -32.59 41.28
N PRO A 87 5.18 -33.47 40.82
CA PRO A 87 4.81 -34.79 40.31
C PRO A 87 4.06 -35.63 41.35
N GLY A 88 2.82 -36.03 41.04
CA GLY A 88 1.98 -36.86 41.93
C GLY A 88 0.97 -36.09 42.78
N GLU A 89 0.83 -34.78 42.55
CA GLU A 89 -0.17 -33.92 43.19
C GLU A 89 -1.15 -33.37 42.15
N THR A 90 -2.39 -33.12 42.56
CA THR A 90 -3.44 -32.48 41.73
C THR A 90 -3.82 -31.12 42.29
N CYS A 91 -4.06 -30.14 41.42
CA CYS A 91 -4.41 -28.78 41.80
C CYS A 91 -5.89 -28.69 42.17
N ASN A 92 -6.17 -28.29 43.41
CA ASN A 92 -7.51 -27.99 43.86
C ASN A 92 -7.89 -26.56 43.44
N VAL A 93 -8.55 -26.42 42.29
CA VAL A 93 -8.92 -25.13 41.67
C VAL A 93 -9.84 -24.24 42.52
N LEU A 94 -10.45 -24.76 43.58
CA LEU A 94 -11.28 -24.00 44.53
C LEU A 94 -10.46 -23.39 45.68
N THR A 95 -9.33 -23.99 46.04
CA THR A 95 -8.48 -23.54 47.16
C THR A 95 -7.12 -23.02 46.71
N GLY A 96 -6.71 -23.33 45.48
CA GLY A 96 -5.44 -22.92 44.89
C GLY A 96 -4.22 -23.68 45.42
N ALA A 97 -4.42 -24.86 46.02
CA ALA A 97 -3.38 -25.68 46.65
C ALA A 97 -3.22 -27.06 45.97
N CYS A 98 -2.00 -27.61 45.99
CA CYS A 98 -1.68 -28.94 45.46
C CYS A 98 -1.86 -30.03 46.54
N GLU A 99 -2.55 -31.14 46.22
CA GLU A 99 -2.87 -32.23 47.16
C GLU A 99 -2.39 -33.60 46.63
N SER A 100 -1.87 -34.48 47.50
CA SER A 100 -1.27 -35.79 47.14
C SER A 100 -2.26 -36.97 47.22
N ALA A 101 -2.18 -37.91 46.27
CA ALA A 101 -3.03 -39.11 46.23
C ALA A 101 -2.61 -40.17 47.27
N GLY A 102 -3.55 -40.62 48.12
CA GLY A 102 -3.32 -41.65 49.14
C GLY A 102 -4.47 -42.66 49.30
N GLY A 103 -4.12 -43.94 49.30
CA GLY A 103 -4.79 -45.06 50.00
C GLY A 103 -3.70 -46.07 50.44
N PRO A 104 -3.96 -47.25 51.03
CA PRO A 104 -5.14 -47.83 51.72
C PRO A 104 -4.76 -48.48 53.10
N ASP A 105 -5.62 -49.31 53.73
CA ASP A 105 -5.30 -50.50 54.60
C ASP A 105 -6.59 -51.01 55.30
N GLY A 106 -6.91 -52.30 55.56
CA GLY A 106 -6.28 -53.61 55.33
C GLY A 106 -7.01 -54.74 56.12
N GLY A 107 -7.01 -55.98 55.58
CA GLY A 107 -7.08 -57.31 56.27
C GLY A 107 -8.40 -57.78 56.93
N SER A 108 -8.78 -59.07 57.08
CA SER A 108 -8.20 -60.40 56.76
C SER A 108 -9.25 -61.52 57.04
N ASP A 109 -8.97 -62.75 56.59
CA ASP A 109 -9.47 -64.09 57.00
C ASP A 109 -10.87 -64.53 56.51
N GLY A 110 -11.14 -65.73 55.97
CA GLY A 110 -10.38 -66.98 55.80
C GLY A 110 -11.31 -68.19 56.05
N GLY A 111 -11.56 -69.05 55.04
CA GLY A 111 -11.97 -70.47 55.24
C GLY A 111 -13.29 -70.99 54.62
N SER A 112 -13.18 -71.80 53.57
CA SER A 112 -14.12 -72.88 53.17
C SER A 112 -13.93 -74.13 54.08
N PRO A 113 -14.69 -75.28 54.02
CA PRO A 113 -15.60 -75.76 52.96
C PRO A 113 -16.84 -76.63 53.40
N ALA A 114 -17.60 -77.10 52.38
CA ALA A 114 -18.24 -78.43 52.22
C ALA A 114 -19.76 -78.67 52.50
N ASP A 115 -20.43 -79.12 51.43
CA ASP A 115 -21.45 -80.18 51.23
C ASP A 115 -22.70 -80.38 52.12
N GLY A 116 -23.85 -80.47 51.43
CA GLY A 116 -24.78 -81.62 51.55
C GLY A 116 -26.16 -81.40 52.19
N GLY A 117 -27.21 -81.90 51.52
CA GLY A 117 -28.31 -82.62 52.20
C GLY A 117 -29.74 -82.05 52.13
N SER A 118 -30.69 -82.96 51.92
CA SER A 118 -32.11 -82.84 51.54
C SER A 118 -33.14 -82.70 52.68
N GLU A 119 -34.35 -82.26 52.28
CA GLU A 119 -35.73 -82.64 52.73
C GLU A 119 -36.20 -82.34 54.18
N ASP A 120 -37.32 -81.60 54.32
CA ASP A 120 -38.61 -82.14 54.83
C ASP A 120 -39.73 -81.07 54.91
N GLY A 121 -40.98 -81.50 54.70
CA GLY A 121 -42.17 -80.63 54.55
C GLY A 121 -43.14 -80.58 55.74
N GLY A 122 -44.06 -79.60 55.69
CA GLY A 122 -45.27 -79.49 56.51
C GLY A 122 -46.05 -78.19 56.21
N PRO A 123 -47.39 -78.19 56.11
CA PRO A 123 -48.15 -77.09 55.50
C PRO A 123 -48.49 -75.97 56.51
N MET A 124 -48.27 -74.72 56.13
CA MET A 124 -48.83 -73.53 56.81
C MET A 124 -49.65 -72.73 55.80
N GLY A 125 -50.71 -72.06 56.27
CA GLY A 125 -51.65 -71.30 55.44
C GLY A 125 -50.98 -70.31 54.49
N ILE A 126 -51.70 -69.94 53.42
CA ILE A 126 -51.15 -69.16 52.30
C ILE A 126 -50.81 -67.70 52.66
N CYS A 127 -51.27 -67.22 53.82
CA CYS A 127 -50.93 -65.91 54.36
C CYS A 127 -51.20 -65.80 55.87
N THR A 128 -50.61 -64.79 56.51
CA THR A 128 -50.86 -64.46 57.92
C THR A 128 -52.12 -63.58 58.03
N PRO A 129 -53.15 -63.98 58.81
CA PRO A 129 -54.38 -63.21 58.96
C PRO A 129 -54.14 -61.74 59.29
N GLY A 130 -54.79 -60.83 58.55
CA GLY A 130 -54.70 -59.38 58.74
C GLY A 130 -53.50 -58.68 58.08
N THR A 131 -52.57 -59.40 57.45
CA THR A 131 -51.49 -58.78 56.67
C THR A 131 -52.04 -58.08 55.44
N VAL A 132 -51.56 -56.87 55.16
CA VAL A 132 -51.83 -56.11 53.93
C VAL A 132 -50.56 -56.05 53.09
N GLN A 133 -50.66 -56.39 51.81
CA GLN A 133 -49.59 -56.26 50.83
C GLN A 133 -50.14 -55.69 49.53
N CYS A 134 -49.27 -55.43 48.56
CA CYS A 134 -49.72 -55.09 47.22
C CYS A 134 -50.11 -56.35 46.44
N ASN A 135 -51.14 -56.21 45.62
CA ASN A 135 -51.52 -57.23 44.65
C ASN A 135 -50.40 -57.44 43.61
N SER A 136 -50.48 -58.54 42.86
CA SER A 136 -49.42 -58.96 41.93
C SER A 136 -49.10 -57.95 40.83
N ASP A 137 -50.05 -57.08 40.50
CA ASP A 137 -49.99 -56.06 39.46
C ASP A 137 -49.74 -54.65 40.02
N ALA A 138 -49.56 -54.51 41.34
CA ALA A 138 -49.27 -53.25 42.04
C ALA A 138 -50.29 -52.13 41.78
N THR A 139 -51.56 -52.49 41.55
CA THR A 139 -52.70 -51.57 41.32
C THR A 139 -53.72 -51.57 42.47
N GLY A 140 -53.52 -52.43 43.48
CA GLY A 140 -54.43 -52.62 44.59
C GLY A 140 -53.77 -53.28 45.81
N LEU A 141 -54.50 -53.28 46.92
CA LEU A 141 -54.11 -53.89 48.19
C LEU A 141 -54.71 -55.29 48.33
N ALA A 142 -53.88 -56.27 48.62
CA ALA A 142 -54.27 -57.61 49.00
C ALA A 142 -54.24 -57.73 50.53
N THR A 143 -55.39 -57.97 51.17
CA THR A 143 -55.51 -58.18 52.62
C THR A 143 -55.80 -59.65 52.93
N CYS A 144 -55.01 -60.30 53.76
CA CYS A 144 -55.22 -61.70 54.11
C CYS A 144 -56.45 -61.87 55.00
N SER A 145 -57.31 -62.83 54.67
CA SER A 145 -58.53 -63.18 55.42
C SER A 145 -58.21 -63.63 56.85
N ASP A 146 -59.16 -63.44 57.77
CA ASP A 146 -58.97 -63.72 59.20
C ASP A 146 -58.65 -65.19 59.54
N ASP A 147 -58.94 -66.11 58.62
CA ASP A 147 -58.65 -67.55 58.74
C ASP A 147 -57.35 -67.98 58.02
N GLY A 148 -56.62 -67.04 57.41
CA GLY A 148 -55.33 -67.28 56.74
C GLY A 148 -55.44 -68.07 55.44
N SER A 149 -56.66 -68.18 54.90
CA SER A 149 -56.98 -69.05 53.77
C SER A 149 -56.99 -68.36 52.40
N GLN A 150 -57.09 -67.03 52.32
CA GLN A 150 -57.13 -66.30 51.05
C GLN A 150 -56.72 -64.82 51.17
N TRP A 151 -56.32 -64.22 50.05
CA TRP A 151 -56.10 -62.77 49.91
C TRP A 151 -57.34 -62.09 49.34
N ILE A 152 -57.78 -61.00 49.97
CA ILE A 152 -58.92 -60.16 49.55
C ILE A 152 -58.37 -58.89 48.90
N GLU A 153 -58.68 -58.71 47.62
CA GLU A 153 -58.15 -57.61 46.80
C GLU A 153 -59.03 -56.35 46.87
N THR A 154 -58.40 -55.19 47.10
CA THR A 154 -59.03 -53.87 47.12
C THR A 154 -58.28 -52.93 46.17
N PRO A 155 -58.87 -52.45 45.06
CA PRO A 155 -58.20 -51.55 44.13
C PRO A 155 -57.81 -50.22 44.77
N CYS A 156 -56.67 -49.66 44.35
CA CYS A 156 -56.27 -48.32 44.73
C CYS A 156 -57.09 -47.25 43.98
N ALA A 157 -57.33 -46.10 44.61
CA ALA A 157 -58.09 -45.00 44.00
C ALA A 157 -57.29 -44.30 42.88
N ASP A 158 -57.98 -43.69 41.91
CA ASP A 158 -57.37 -43.01 40.75
C ASP A 158 -56.35 -41.91 41.13
N SER A 159 -56.49 -41.29 42.30
CA SER A 159 -55.55 -40.29 42.81
C SER A 159 -54.25 -40.89 43.36
N THR A 160 -54.23 -42.19 43.64
CA THR A 160 -53.09 -42.96 44.17
C THR A 160 -53.05 -44.33 43.50
N PRO A 161 -52.83 -44.42 42.18
CA PRO A 161 -53.14 -45.63 41.41
C PRO A 161 -52.13 -46.78 41.58
N VAL A 162 -51.01 -46.56 42.27
CA VAL A 162 -49.93 -47.54 42.40
C VAL A 162 -49.83 -48.02 43.85
N CYS A 163 -49.83 -49.33 44.09
CA CYS A 163 -49.55 -49.86 45.41
C CYS A 163 -48.05 -50.04 45.62
N VAL A 164 -47.49 -49.44 46.68
CA VAL A 164 -46.10 -49.59 47.11
C VAL A 164 -46.06 -49.95 48.59
N ALA A 165 -45.37 -51.05 48.92
CA ALA A 165 -45.19 -51.52 50.31
C ALA A 165 -46.49 -51.67 51.13
N GLY A 166 -47.60 -52.08 50.50
CA GLY A 166 -48.88 -52.29 51.18
C GLY A 166 -49.69 -51.01 51.41
N ALA A 167 -49.39 -49.92 50.69
CA ALA A 167 -50.19 -48.70 50.67
C ALA A 167 -50.33 -48.15 49.24
N CYS A 168 -51.46 -47.49 48.94
CA CYS A 168 -51.67 -46.83 47.66
C CYS A 168 -50.92 -45.47 47.61
N ALA A 169 -50.22 -45.22 46.51
CA ALA A 169 -49.36 -44.07 46.26
C ALA A 169 -49.63 -43.46 44.87
N ALA A 170 -49.30 -42.16 44.69
CA ALA A 170 -49.54 -41.43 43.45
C ALA A 170 -48.64 -41.89 42.28
N CYS A 171 -47.42 -42.33 42.61
CA CYS A 171 -46.43 -42.85 41.68
C CYS A 171 -45.47 -43.77 42.44
N ALA A 172 -44.72 -44.60 41.71
CA ALA A 172 -43.68 -45.43 42.32
C ALA A 172 -42.47 -44.54 42.71
N PRO A 173 -42.03 -44.53 43.99
CA PRO A 173 -40.92 -43.72 44.46
C PRO A 173 -39.67 -43.84 43.57
N GLY A 174 -39.06 -42.70 43.20
CA GLY A 174 -37.84 -42.66 42.40
C GLY A 174 -38.03 -42.86 40.89
N THR A 175 -39.24 -43.15 40.41
CA THR A 175 -39.52 -43.15 38.95
C THR A 175 -39.46 -41.74 38.38
N THR A 176 -39.10 -41.62 37.10
CA THR A 176 -39.05 -40.35 36.37
C THR A 176 -40.06 -40.31 35.23
N ARG A 177 -40.49 -39.10 34.86
CA ARG A 177 -41.30 -38.86 33.66
C ARG A 177 -40.97 -37.52 33.03
N CYS A 178 -41.33 -37.35 31.77
CA CYS A 178 -41.27 -36.04 31.12
C CYS A 178 -42.57 -35.27 31.35
N ASN A 179 -42.43 -34.02 31.78
CA ASN A 179 -43.48 -33.02 31.77
C ASN A 179 -43.02 -31.83 30.91
N GLY A 180 -43.40 -31.82 29.63
CA GLY A 180 -42.81 -30.92 28.65
C GLY A 180 -41.33 -31.25 28.41
N ASN A 181 -40.46 -30.23 28.45
CA ASN A 181 -39.01 -30.39 28.29
C ASN A 181 -38.24 -30.59 29.61
N ALA A 182 -38.94 -31.00 30.67
CA ALA A 182 -38.36 -31.17 31.99
C ALA A 182 -38.67 -32.55 32.57
N VAL A 183 -37.72 -33.09 33.34
CA VAL A 183 -37.85 -34.38 34.04
C VAL A 183 -38.45 -34.15 35.43
N GLU A 184 -39.54 -34.85 35.76
CA GLU A 184 -40.08 -34.91 37.12
C GLU A 184 -39.74 -36.26 37.75
N THR A 185 -39.36 -36.27 39.03
CA THR A 185 -39.08 -37.49 39.81
C THR A 185 -40.14 -37.68 40.88
N CYS A 186 -40.68 -38.90 41.01
CA CYS A 186 -41.64 -39.23 42.06
C CYS A 186 -40.97 -39.16 43.44
N ALA A 187 -41.61 -38.47 44.38
CA ALA A 187 -41.13 -38.32 45.76
C ALA A 187 -40.89 -39.69 46.43
N ALA A 188 -39.93 -39.73 47.35
CA ALA A 188 -39.50 -40.96 48.02
C ALA A 188 -40.61 -41.63 48.86
N ASP A 189 -41.62 -40.87 49.29
CA ASP A 189 -42.81 -41.33 50.01
C ASP A 189 -43.99 -41.67 49.07
N GLY A 190 -43.82 -41.54 47.75
CA GLY A 190 -44.85 -41.80 46.76
C GLY A 190 -45.99 -40.77 46.75
N SER A 191 -45.83 -39.63 47.43
CA SER A 191 -46.91 -38.63 47.59
C SER A 191 -47.23 -37.84 46.31
N GLY A 192 -46.34 -37.87 45.32
CA GLY A 192 -46.52 -37.17 44.04
C GLY A 192 -45.22 -36.92 43.28
N TRP A 193 -45.35 -36.33 42.09
CA TRP A 193 -44.22 -35.92 41.25
C TRP A 193 -43.61 -34.62 41.79
N GLY A 194 -42.29 -34.61 41.95
CA GLY A 194 -41.52 -33.46 42.41
C GLY A 194 -41.42 -32.34 41.36
N SER A 195 -40.71 -31.28 41.71
CA SER A 195 -40.51 -30.13 40.80
C SER A 195 -39.77 -30.54 39.52
N PRO A 196 -40.21 -30.08 38.33
CA PRO A 196 -39.56 -30.42 37.06
C PRO A 196 -38.13 -29.85 36.97
N SER A 197 -37.17 -30.67 36.56
CA SER A 197 -35.81 -30.26 36.22
C SER A 197 -35.68 -30.06 34.71
N ASP A 198 -35.40 -28.84 34.26
CA ASP A 198 -35.30 -28.47 32.83
C ASP A 198 -34.08 -29.13 32.17
N CYS A 199 -34.27 -29.68 30.96
CA CYS A 199 -33.21 -30.29 30.16
C CYS A 199 -32.32 -29.27 29.42
N GLY A 200 -32.62 -27.97 29.49
CA GLY A 200 -31.78 -26.92 28.91
C GLY A 200 -31.63 -27.07 27.40
N ALA A 201 -30.40 -27.27 26.91
CA ALA A 201 -30.12 -27.48 25.48
C ALA A 201 -30.52 -28.88 24.95
N GLY A 202 -30.92 -29.80 25.84
CA GLY A 202 -31.41 -31.13 25.49
C GLY A 202 -32.93 -31.22 25.45
N THR A 203 -33.43 -32.39 25.05
CA THR A 203 -34.85 -32.73 25.01
C THR A 203 -35.18 -33.82 26.04
N CYS A 204 -36.29 -33.67 26.78
CA CYS A 204 -36.76 -34.74 27.66
C CYS A 204 -37.42 -35.87 26.85
N ILE A 205 -36.84 -37.08 26.91
CA ILE A 205 -37.36 -38.28 26.26
C ILE A 205 -37.41 -39.40 27.31
N GLU A 206 -38.58 -40.01 27.49
CA GLU A 206 -38.82 -41.15 28.42
C GLU A 206 -38.32 -40.92 29.86
N GLY A 207 -38.46 -39.69 30.38
CA GLY A 207 -38.06 -39.34 31.74
C GLY A 207 -36.56 -39.09 31.92
N THR A 208 -35.83 -38.85 30.84
CA THR A 208 -34.39 -38.53 30.83
C THR A 208 -34.09 -37.38 29.88
N CYS A 209 -33.14 -36.51 30.22
CA CYS A 209 -32.68 -35.45 29.31
C CYS A 209 -31.66 -35.98 28.30
N GLN A 210 -31.96 -35.89 27.00
CA GLN A 210 -31.05 -36.25 25.91
C GLN A 210 -30.60 -35.00 25.14
N LEU A 211 -29.29 -34.80 25.03
CA LEU A 211 -28.65 -33.72 24.27
C LEU A 211 -28.46 -34.08 22.79
N CYS A 212 -28.24 -35.35 22.49
CA CYS A 212 -27.97 -35.89 21.16
C CYS A 212 -28.47 -37.33 21.05
N SER A 213 -28.61 -37.85 19.84
CA SER A 213 -29.03 -39.25 19.64
C SER A 213 -27.85 -40.18 19.94
N PRO A 214 -27.98 -41.20 20.81
CA PRO A 214 -26.86 -42.10 21.11
C PRO A 214 -26.21 -42.68 19.84
N GLY A 215 -24.89 -42.53 19.70
CA GLY A 215 -24.13 -42.97 18.53
C GLY A 215 -24.17 -42.04 17.32
N GLU A 216 -24.92 -40.93 17.37
CA GLU A 216 -24.86 -39.86 16.38
C GLU A 216 -23.46 -39.25 16.36
N ALA A 217 -22.99 -38.82 15.18
CA ALA A 217 -21.68 -38.24 15.03
C ALA A 217 -21.67 -37.00 14.15
N ARG A 218 -20.75 -36.09 14.45
CA ARG A 218 -20.55 -34.83 13.72
C ARG A 218 -19.09 -34.40 13.78
N CYS A 219 -18.71 -33.43 12.98
CA CYS A 219 -17.37 -32.82 13.05
C CYS A 219 -17.40 -31.60 13.98
N ALA A 220 -16.47 -31.53 14.94
CA ALA A 220 -16.22 -30.32 15.71
C ALA A 220 -15.33 -29.35 14.94
N ASP A 221 -14.32 -29.86 14.23
CA ASP A 221 -13.43 -29.14 13.33
C ASP A 221 -12.86 -30.08 12.25
N GLN A 222 -11.88 -29.61 11.45
CA GLN A 222 -11.30 -30.39 10.36
C GLN A 222 -10.56 -31.66 10.81
N ASN A 223 -10.12 -31.73 12.07
CA ASN A 223 -9.30 -32.82 12.59
C ASN A 223 -9.97 -33.61 13.74
N THR A 224 -11.14 -33.14 14.21
CA THR A 224 -11.82 -33.68 15.39
C THR A 224 -13.28 -34.02 15.10
N ARG A 225 -13.65 -35.26 15.35
CA ARG A 225 -15.02 -35.75 15.31
C ARG A 225 -15.61 -35.81 16.71
N GLU A 226 -16.91 -35.59 16.84
CA GLU A 226 -17.68 -35.78 18.07
C GLU A 226 -18.68 -36.92 17.88
N VAL A 227 -18.79 -37.78 18.90
CA VAL A 227 -19.74 -38.90 18.97
C VAL A 227 -20.60 -38.76 20.21
N CYS A 228 -21.91 -38.86 20.05
CA CYS A 228 -22.83 -38.83 21.16
C CYS A 228 -22.68 -40.10 22.01
N ASN A 229 -22.50 -39.93 23.33
CA ASN A 229 -22.33 -41.04 24.26
C ASN A 229 -23.57 -41.96 24.29
N ALA A 230 -23.40 -43.19 24.80
CA ALA A 230 -24.46 -44.20 24.83
C ALA A 230 -25.72 -43.77 25.62
N THR A 231 -25.58 -42.79 26.52
CA THR A 231 -26.70 -42.25 27.32
C THR A 231 -27.41 -41.06 26.66
N GLY A 232 -26.89 -40.55 25.54
CA GLY A 232 -27.42 -39.37 24.85
C GLY A 232 -27.15 -38.04 25.58
N THR A 233 -26.28 -38.01 26.59
CA THR A 233 -26.14 -36.87 27.53
C THR A 233 -24.98 -35.94 27.20
N ALA A 234 -24.00 -36.38 26.41
CA ALA A 234 -22.82 -35.60 26.06
C ALA A 234 -22.19 -36.06 24.74
N TRP A 235 -21.52 -35.12 24.07
CA TRP A 235 -20.62 -35.39 22.94
C TRP A 235 -19.23 -35.76 23.44
N GLN A 236 -18.63 -36.82 22.88
CA GLN A 236 -17.27 -37.27 23.13
C GLN A 236 -16.40 -37.00 21.91
N THR A 237 -15.26 -36.35 22.11
CA THR A 237 -14.34 -36.00 21.03
C THR A 237 -13.39 -37.15 20.69
N GLU A 238 -13.26 -37.45 19.40
CA GLU A 238 -12.35 -38.42 18.81
C GLU A 238 -11.48 -37.73 17.74
N PRO A 239 -10.14 -37.72 17.87
CA PRO A 239 -9.26 -37.18 16.83
C PRO A 239 -9.20 -38.11 15.61
N CYS A 240 -9.20 -37.55 14.41
CA CYS A 240 -9.24 -38.33 13.16
C CYS A 240 -7.96 -39.14 12.85
N GLY A 241 -6.87 -38.94 13.59
CA GLY A 241 -5.59 -39.59 13.35
C GLY A 241 -4.74 -38.90 12.28
N ALA A 242 -3.48 -39.29 12.15
CA ALA A 242 -2.57 -38.69 11.16
C ALA A 242 -3.06 -38.99 9.73
N ASN A 243 -3.18 -37.95 8.89
CA ASN A 243 -3.65 -38.00 7.50
C ASN A 243 -5.13 -38.37 7.30
N ALA A 244 -6.00 -37.99 8.24
CA ALA A 244 -7.45 -38.06 8.04
C ALA A 244 -8.12 -36.75 8.46
N THR A 245 -9.17 -36.38 7.72
CA THR A 245 -9.93 -35.13 7.89
C THR A 245 -11.36 -35.51 8.23
N CYS A 246 -12.03 -34.76 9.09
CA CYS A 246 -13.44 -34.99 9.41
C CYS A 246 -14.31 -34.46 8.27
N ASP A 247 -15.02 -35.35 7.56
CA ASP A 247 -15.96 -34.97 6.52
C ASP A 247 -17.26 -34.45 7.17
N GLY A 248 -17.53 -33.16 7.00
CA GLY A 248 -18.70 -32.50 7.61
C GLY A 248 -20.06 -33.04 7.15
N ASN A 249 -20.15 -33.73 6.01
CA ASN A 249 -21.39 -34.35 5.54
C ASN A 249 -21.61 -35.74 6.12
N LEU A 250 -20.52 -36.48 6.34
CA LEU A 250 -20.57 -37.84 6.86
C LEU A 250 -20.46 -37.88 8.40
N GLY A 251 -19.90 -36.83 9.00
CA GLY A 251 -19.55 -36.83 10.42
C GLY A 251 -18.52 -37.91 10.74
N GLU A 252 -17.65 -38.26 9.78
CA GLU A 252 -16.66 -39.35 9.88
C GLU A 252 -15.27 -38.87 9.48
N CYS A 253 -14.26 -39.52 10.06
CA CYS A 253 -12.86 -39.30 9.70
C CYS A 253 -12.51 -40.06 8.43
N VAL A 254 -12.27 -39.33 7.35
CA VAL A 254 -11.88 -39.90 6.05
C VAL A 254 -10.41 -39.65 5.79
N ALA A 255 -9.72 -40.62 5.18
CA ALA A 255 -8.33 -40.45 4.80
C ALA A 255 -8.19 -39.26 3.84
N PHE A 256 -7.21 -38.39 4.11
CA PHE A 256 -6.87 -37.30 3.21
C PHE A 256 -6.48 -37.91 1.84
N SER A 257 -7.18 -37.50 0.79
CA SER A 257 -6.90 -37.94 -0.57
C SER A 257 -6.83 -36.75 -1.52
N CYS A 258 -5.71 -36.61 -2.23
CA CYS A 258 -5.57 -35.68 -3.35
C CYS A 258 -5.31 -36.45 -4.65
N THR A 259 -5.57 -35.83 -5.81
CA THR A 259 -5.26 -36.47 -7.10
C THR A 259 -3.77 -36.31 -7.40
N PRO A 260 -2.98 -37.40 -7.54
CA PRO A 260 -1.54 -37.31 -7.79
C PRO A 260 -1.19 -36.37 -8.95
N GLY A 261 -0.16 -35.55 -8.75
CA GLY A 261 0.27 -34.53 -9.73
C GLY A 261 -0.56 -33.24 -9.72
N THR A 262 -1.63 -33.15 -8.91
CA THR A 262 -2.37 -31.89 -8.75
C THR A 262 -1.51 -30.89 -8.00
N ARG A 263 -1.37 -29.68 -8.53
CA ARG A 263 -0.61 -28.61 -7.90
C ARG A 263 -1.53 -27.63 -7.18
N ILE A 264 -1.08 -27.16 -6.02
CA ILE A 264 -1.76 -26.13 -5.22
C ILE A 264 -0.75 -25.08 -4.79
N CYS A 265 -1.26 -23.97 -4.27
CA CYS A 265 -0.45 -22.97 -3.61
C CYS A 265 -0.62 -23.08 -2.10
N ASN A 266 0.51 -23.20 -1.40
CA ASN A 266 0.58 -23.06 0.05
C ASN A 266 1.50 -21.88 0.37
N GLY A 267 0.90 -20.70 0.59
CA GLY A 267 1.65 -19.45 0.63
C GLY A 267 2.33 -19.16 -0.73
N GLU A 268 3.64 -18.95 -0.71
CA GLU A 268 4.46 -18.74 -1.92
C GLU A 268 5.09 -20.02 -2.48
N ALA A 269 4.82 -21.18 -1.86
CA ALA A 269 5.25 -22.48 -2.36
C ALA A 269 4.19 -23.10 -3.27
N VAL A 270 4.63 -23.67 -4.39
CA VAL A 270 3.84 -24.63 -5.15
C VAL A 270 4.06 -26.00 -4.53
N GLU A 271 2.97 -26.64 -4.11
CA GLU A 271 3.01 -28.02 -3.65
C GLU A 271 2.27 -28.93 -4.63
N GLU A 272 2.79 -30.13 -4.84
CA GLU A 272 2.23 -31.13 -5.75
C GLU A 272 1.78 -32.35 -4.96
N CYS A 273 0.57 -32.84 -5.25
CA CYS A 273 0.04 -34.04 -4.63
C CYS A 273 0.93 -35.23 -4.96
N ASN A 274 1.45 -35.88 -3.92
CA ASN A 274 2.41 -36.96 -4.07
C ASN A 274 1.79 -38.17 -4.82
N ALA A 275 2.65 -39.05 -5.34
CA ALA A 275 2.20 -40.21 -6.13
C ALA A 275 1.27 -41.15 -5.36
N SER A 276 1.32 -41.14 -4.03
CA SER A 276 0.46 -41.95 -3.17
C SER A 276 -0.92 -41.32 -2.91
N GLY A 277 -1.14 -40.06 -3.30
CA GLY A 277 -2.38 -39.32 -3.08
C GLY A 277 -2.61 -38.94 -1.61
N THR A 278 -1.60 -39.05 -0.74
CA THR A 278 -1.75 -38.94 0.72
C THR A 278 -1.30 -37.61 1.31
N GLY A 279 -0.77 -36.71 0.47
CA GLY A 279 -0.19 -35.45 0.91
C GLY A 279 0.32 -34.60 -0.26
N TYR A 280 0.64 -33.35 0.03
CA TYR A 280 1.26 -32.41 -0.88
C TYR A 280 2.74 -32.22 -0.53
N ASP A 281 3.62 -32.35 -1.51
CA ASP A 281 5.07 -32.15 -1.38
C ASP A 281 5.47 -30.83 -2.06
N PRO A 282 6.33 -29.99 -1.46
CA PRO A 282 6.80 -28.76 -2.10
C PRO A 282 7.63 -29.07 -3.35
N VAL A 283 7.27 -28.45 -4.48
CA VAL A 283 7.95 -28.64 -5.77
C VAL A 283 8.59 -27.37 -6.32
N GLU A 284 8.05 -26.20 -6.01
CA GLU A 284 8.62 -24.91 -6.42
C GLU A 284 8.50 -23.87 -5.29
N ASP A 285 9.50 -23.02 -5.17
CA ASP A 285 9.49 -21.83 -4.30
C ASP A 285 9.38 -20.60 -5.21
N CYS A 286 8.21 -19.95 -5.19
CA CYS A 286 7.98 -18.77 -6.02
C CYS A 286 8.69 -17.53 -5.48
N ALA A 287 8.88 -17.44 -4.16
CA ALA A 287 9.57 -16.32 -3.51
C ALA A 287 11.01 -16.22 -4.00
N ALA A 288 11.69 -17.36 -4.12
CA ALA A 288 13.04 -17.47 -4.67
C ALA A 288 13.14 -17.05 -6.15
N GLN A 289 12.02 -16.96 -6.87
CA GLN A 289 11.93 -16.66 -8.29
C GLN A 289 11.33 -15.27 -8.57
N ALA A 290 11.23 -14.39 -7.57
CA ALA A 290 10.56 -13.08 -7.73
C ALA A 290 9.13 -13.23 -8.29
N ALA A 291 8.45 -14.28 -7.85
CA ALA A 291 7.14 -14.70 -8.29
C ALA A 291 6.23 -14.95 -7.08
N THR A 292 4.92 -15.01 -7.31
CA THR A 292 3.95 -15.43 -6.32
C THR A 292 3.21 -16.68 -6.81
N CYS A 293 2.77 -17.52 -5.88
CA CYS A 293 2.03 -18.71 -6.26
C CYS A 293 0.58 -18.35 -6.58
N ARG A 294 0.13 -18.68 -7.79
CA ARG A 294 -1.26 -18.60 -8.22
C ARG A 294 -1.67 -19.91 -8.89
N GLN A 295 -2.77 -20.49 -8.42
CA GLN A 295 -3.39 -21.66 -9.06
C GLN A 295 -2.41 -22.83 -9.28
N GLY A 296 -1.47 -23.06 -8.35
CA GLY A 296 -0.48 -24.13 -8.44
C GLY A 296 0.69 -23.86 -9.40
N ALA A 297 0.96 -22.59 -9.73
CA ALA A 297 2.11 -22.19 -10.53
C ALA A 297 2.74 -20.88 -10.01
N CYS A 298 4.04 -20.72 -10.21
CA CYS A 298 4.73 -19.47 -9.95
C CYS A 298 4.44 -18.45 -11.08
N VAL A 299 3.86 -17.32 -10.73
CA VAL A 299 3.58 -16.20 -11.63
C VAL A 299 4.49 -15.03 -11.26
N SER A 300 5.23 -14.51 -12.24
CA SER A 300 6.13 -13.37 -12.05
C SER A 300 5.42 -12.18 -11.43
N LEU A 301 6.05 -11.53 -10.44
CA LEU A 301 5.51 -10.31 -9.83
C LEU A 301 5.37 -9.18 -10.87
N CYS A 302 6.23 -9.15 -11.89
CA CYS A 302 6.14 -8.19 -12.98
C CYS A 302 4.93 -8.43 -13.89
N ASP A 303 4.61 -9.70 -14.18
CA ASP A 303 3.43 -10.05 -14.97
C ASP A 303 2.14 -9.75 -14.20
N GLU A 304 2.15 -9.92 -12.87
CA GLU A 304 1.03 -9.48 -12.02
C GLU A 304 0.89 -7.95 -12.04
N ALA A 305 1.98 -7.20 -11.90
CA ALA A 305 1.96 -5.75 -11.82
C ALA A 305 1.32 -5.10 -13.06
N VAL A 306 1.56 -5.66 -14.26
CA VAL A 306 0.92 -5.21 -15.51
C VAL A 306 -0.61 -5.16 -15.39
N ASN A 307 -1.22 -6.06 -14.63
CA ASN A 307 -2.67 -6.13 -14.46
C ASN A 307 -3.20 -5.21 -13.34
N THR A 308 -2.34 -4.76 -12.42
CA THR A 308 -2.76 -3.92 -11.29
C THR A 308 -2.95 -2.44 -11.67
N ARG A 309 -2.52 -2.04 -12.87
CA ARG A 309 -2.53 -0.66 -13.39
C ARG A 309 -2.18 0.40 -12.32
N SER A 310 -0.95 0.34 -11.81
CA SER A 310 -0.44 1.24 -10.75
C SER A 310 0.87 1.88 -11.20
N TYR A 311 1.32 2.93 -10.51
CA TYR A 311 2.67 3.51 -10.65
C TYR A 311 3.83 2.57 -10.23
N ILE A 312 3.54 1.30 -9.94
CA ILE A 312 4.49 0.28 -9.51
C ILE A 312 4.62 -0.72 -10.65
N GLY A 313 5.83 -0.95 -11.14
CA GLY A 313 6.08 -1.76 -12.33
C GLY A 313 7.54 -2.12 -12.51
N CYS A 314 7.85 -2.84 -13.59
CA CYS A 314 9.19 -3.39 -13.81
C CYS A 314 9.97 -2.76 -14.96
N GLU A 315 9.36 -1.83 -15.71
CA GLU A 315 10.02 -1.15 -16.82
C GLU A 315 9.61 0.32 -16.85
N TYR A 316 10.59 1.21 -16.97
CA TYR A 316 10.41 2.67 -17.01
C TYR A 316 11.30 3.29 -18.09
N TRP A 317 10.91 4.48 -18.56
CA TRP A 317 11.58 5.21 -19.64
C TRP A 317 12.01 6.62 -19.20
N PRO A 318 13.01 6.71 -18.31
CA PRO A 318 13.57 7.98 -17.86
C PRO A 318 14.26 8.74 -18.99
N VAL A 319 14.24 10.07 -18.91
CA VAL A 319 14.92 10.97 -19.83
C VAL A 319 15.30 12.26 -19.10
N ALA A 320 16.55 12.70 -19.26
CA ALA A 320 16.96 14.02 -18.81
C ALA A 320 16.23 15.07 -19.66
N LEU A 321 15.51 16.00 -19.02
CA LEU A 321 14.74 17.03 -19.72
C LEU A 321 15.58 18.30 -19.90
N SER A 322 15.14 19.18 -20.80
CA SER A 322 15.81 20.45 -21.04
C SER A 322 15.81 21.30 -19.76
N ASN A 323 17.00 21.60 -19.27
CA ASN A 323 17.29 22.58 -18.24
C ASN A 323 18.56 23.33 -18.67
N THR A 324 18.44 24.24 -19.63
CA THR A 324 19.63 24.76 -20.34
C THR A 324 20.45 25.77 -19.53
N GLN A 325 19.93 26.25 -18.41
CA GLN A 325 20.60 27.20 -17.53
C GLN A 325 21.44 26.55 -16.43
N ILE A 326 21.41 25.22 -16.34
CA ILE A 326 22.14 24.51 -15.30
C ILE A 326 23.66 24.60 -15.49
N ASP A 327 24.39 24.79 -14.40
CA ASP A 327 25.85 24.77 -14.45
C ASP A 327 26.36 23.36 -14.78
N PRO A 328 27.35 23.21 -15.68
CA PRO A 328 27.91 21.92 -16.05
C PRO A 328 28.43 21.06 -14.89
N ILE A 329 28.69 21.62 -13.70
CA ILE A 329 29.03 20.84 -12.51
C ILE A 329 27.93 19.84 -12.13
N PHE A 330 26.66 20.15 -12.42
CA PHE A 330 25.50 19.30 -12.09
C PHE A 330 25.11 18.33 -13.21
N HIS A 331 25.88 18.26 -14.30
CA HIS A 331 25.59 17.35 -15.43
C HIS A 331 25.72 15.85 -15.09
N ASP A 332 26.19 15.50 -13.88
CA ASP A 332 26.19 14.12 -13.38
C ASP A 332 25.16 13.91 -12.25
N ASP A 333 24.25 14.86 -12.03
CA ASP A 333 23.27 14.85 -10.94
C ASP A 333 21.81 14.69 -11.40
N TYR A 334 21.59 14.33 -12.67
CA TYR A 334 20.32 13.71 -13.06
C TYR A 334 20.20 12.36 -12.36
N ALA A 335 19.16 12.15 -11.57
CA ALA A 335 19.08 10.98 -10.71
C ALA A 335 17.73 10.28 -10.78
N LEU A 336 17.76 8.95 -10.66
CA LEU A 336 16.59 8.13 -10.42
C LEU A 336 16.57 7.70 -8.97
N VAL A 337 15.43 7.86 -8.30
CA VAL A 337 15.21 7.27 -6.98
C VAL A 337 14.22 6.12 -7.11
N ILE A 338 14.69 4.93 -6.75
CA ILE A 338 14.01 3.67 -7.05
C ILE A 338 13.65 2.99 -5.73
N GLY A 339 12.36 2.81 -5.47
CA GLY A 339 11.86 2.16 -4.25
C GLY A 339 11.35 0.75 -4.51
N ASN A 340 11.76 -0.22 -3.69
CA ASN A 340 11.31 -1.61 -3.75
C ASN A 340 10.26 -1.90 -2.64
N PRO A 341 8.96 -1.96 -2.98
CA PRO A 341 7.90 -2.21 -2.01
C PRO A 341 7.77 -3.68 -1.55
N HIS A 342 8.49 -4.63 -2.16
CA HIS A 342 8.36 -6.06 -1.89
C HIS A 342 9.24 -6.50 -0.71
N LEU A 343 8.64 -6.62 0.48
CA LEU A 343 9.34 -7.12 1.67
C LEU A 343 9.86 -8.54 1.42
N GLY A 344 11.16 -8.77 1.64
CA GLY A 344 11.78 -10.09 1.50
C GLY A 344 12.35 -10.44 0.12
N THR A 345 12.09 -9.62 -0.92
CA THR A 345 12.64 -9.84 -2.27
C THR A 345 13.52 -8.68 -2.70
N THR A 346 14.75 -8.94 -3.13
CA THR A 346 15.68 -7.92 -3.63
C THR A 346 15.40 -7.63 -5.12
N ALA A 347 15.22 -6.36 -5.47
CA ALA A 347 15.09 -5.90 -6.84
C ALA A 347 16.49 -5.74 -7.47
N GLN A 348 16.70 -6.34 -8.64
CA GLN A 348 17.87 -6.07 -9.48
C GLN A 348 17.47 -5.09 -10.56
N ILE A 349 18.13 -3.92 -10.57
CA ILE A 349 17.87 -2.84 -11.51
C ILE A 349 18.98 -2.77 -12.55
N THR A 350 18.59 -2.64 -13.82
CA THR A 350 19.49 -2.33 -14.93
C THR A 350 18.95 -1.12 -15.68
N VAL A 351 19.79 -0.11 -15.89
CA VAL A 351 19.51 1.06 -16.74
C VAL A 351 20.38 0.99 -17.99
N GLU A 352 19.75 0.99 -19.16
CA GLU A 352 20.41 0.89 -20.46
C GLU A 352 20.16 2.14 -21.31
N ASP A 353 21.13 2.49 -22.15
CA ASP A 353 20.98 3.52 -23.19
C ASP A 353 20.53 2.94 -24.53
N ALA A 354 20.33 3.82 -25.52
CA ALA A 354 19.93 3.44 -26.87
C ALA A 354 20.94 2.53 -27.62
N SER A 355 22.18 2.42 -27.14
CA SER A 355 23.18 1.49 -27.70
C SER A 355 23.04 0.07 -27.15
N GLY A 356 22.18 -0.13 -26.14
CA GLY A 356 22.07 -1.37 -25.37
C GLY A 356 23.17 -1.52 -24.33
N SER A 357 23.90 -0.45 -24.01
CA SER A 357 24.92 -0.48 -22.98
C SER A 357 24.30 -0.20 -21.62
N THR A 358 24.63 -1.01 -20.61
CA THR A 358 24.28 -0.71 -19.22
C THR A 358 25.03 0.52 -18.75
N VAL A 359 24.29 1.58 -18.42
CA VAL A 359 24.83 2.85 -17.91
C VAL A 359 24.93 2.82 -16.39
N ALA A 360 23.98 2.15 -15.73
CA ALA A 360 23.97 1.99 -14.28
C ALA A 360 23.20 0.73 -13.87
N SER A 361 23.50 0.21 -12.68
CA SER A 361 22.78 -0.91 -12.07
C SER A 361 22.75 -0.80 -10.55
N ALA A 362 21.75 -1.43 -9.94
CA ALA A 362 21.52 -1.39 -8.49
C ALA A 362 20.88 -2.70 -8.00
N SER A 363 21.11 -3.01 -6.72
CA SER A 363 20.49 -4.15 -6.03
C SER A 363 19.81 -3.62 -4.77
N ILE A 364 18.49 -3.55 -4.79
CA ILE A 364 17.69 -2.83 -3.79
C ILE A 364 16.94 -3.86 -2.93
N PRO A 365 17.32 -4.06 -1.65
CA PRO A 365 16.63 -4.98 -0.77
C PRO A 365 15.14 -4.61 -0.62
N GLY A 366 14.31 -5.59 -0.29
CA GLY A 366 12.89 -5.37 -0.03
C GLY A 366 12.64 -4.31 1.03
N GLY A 367 11.70 -3.39 0.79
CA GLY A 367 11.36 -2.29 1.69
C GLY A 367 12.40 -1.15 1.73
N ASN A 368 13.40 -1.16 0.85
CA ASN A 368 14.42 -0.11 0.75
C ASN A 368 14.28 0.66 -0.57
N LEU A 369 15.04 1.76 -0.70
CA LEU A 369 15.22 2.49 -1.95
C LEU A 369 16.69 2.79 -2.22
N GLN A 370 16.99 3.20 -3.44
CA GLN A 370 18.33 3.63 -3.85
C GLN A 370 18.25 4.80 -4.84
N GLU A 371 19.10 5.80 -4.63
CA GLU A 371 19.43 6.84 -5.61
C GLU A 371 20.45 6.30 -6.62
N LEU A 372 20.20 6.55 -7.91
CA LEU A 372 21.06 6.17 -9.01
C LEU A 372 21.28 7.37 -9.93
N ARG A 373 22.46 7.98 -9.84
CA ARG A 373 22.86 9.08 -10.71
C ARG A 373 23.19 8.60 -12.11
N LEU A 374 22.79 9.38 -13.10
CA LEU A 374 22.93 9.09 -14.52
C LEU A 374 23.51 10.33 -15.23
N PRO A 375 24.25 10.13 -16.33
CA PRO A 375 24.74 11.24 -17.12
C PRO A 375 23.61 12.10 -17.66
N TRP A 376 23.81 13.42 -17.67
CA TRP A 376 22.89 14.35 -18.29
C TRP A 376 23.05 14.39 -19.80
N ASN A 377 22.07 13.85 -20.52
CA ASN A 377 22.08 13.78 -21.99
C ASN A 377 20.82 14.42 -22.62
N ALA A 378 20.25 15.42 -21.94
CA ALA A 378 19.05 16.11 -22.41
C ALA A 378 19.24 16.73 -23.80
N LEU A 379 18.14 16.75 -24.56
CA LEU A 379 18.07 17.53 -25.80
C LEU A 379 17.68 18.97 -25.43
N PRO A 380 18.53 19.98 -25.68
CA PRO A 380 18.21 21.35 -25.27
C PRO A 380 17.04 21.95 -26.04
N ALA A 381 16.16 22.66 -25.37
CA ALA A 381 15.04 23.37 -25.97
C ALA A 381 15.44 24.71 -26.64
N VAL A 382 16.70 25.15 -26.46
CA VAL A 382 17.27 26.34 -27.10
C VAL A 382 18.56 26.03 -27.84
N ASP A 383 18.85 26.78 -28.89
CA ASP A 383 20.06 26.69 -29.70
C ASP A 383 21.23 27.45 -29.08
N ALA A 384 22.41 27.38 -29.70
CA ALA A 384 23.62 28.07 -29.23
C ALA A 384 23.50 29.61 -29.26
N ASN A 385 22.46 30.17 -29.89
CA ASN A 385 22.16 31.59 -29.92
C ASN A 385 21.01 31.95 -28.96
N GLY A 386 20.56 31.02 -28.11
CA GLY A 386 19.46 31.24 -27.18
C GLY A 386 18.09 31.27 -27.83
N ARG A 387 17.91 30.71 -29.04
CA ARG A 387 16.60 30.65 -29.71
C ARG A 387 15.94 29.31 -29.49
N SER A 388 14.62 29.31 -29.34
CA SER A 388 13.86 28.07 -29.19
C SER A 388 14.05 27.13 -30.38
N GLN A 389 14.25 25.84 -30.09
CA GLN A 389 14.41 24.80 -31.10
C GLN A 389 13.78 23.49 -30.65
N THR A 390 13.13 22.81 -31.59
CA THR A 390 12.72 21.43 -31.42
C THR A 390 13.87 20.50 -31.79
N GLN A 391 14.05 19.41 -31.05
CA GLN A 391 15.11 18.43 -31.31
C GLN A 391 14.62 17.00 -31.28
N LYS A 392 15.36 16.12 -31.97
CA LYS A 392 15.13 14.69 -31.98
C LYS A 392 16.44 13.94 -31.83
N GLY A 393 16.50 12.96 -30.93
CA GLY A 393 17.69 12.16 -30.69
C GLY A 393 17.42 10.94 -29.82
N ALA A 394 18.31 9.94 -29.85
CA ALA A 394 18.19 8.73 -29.05
C ALA A 394 18.85 8.91 -27.68
N THR A 395 18.18 9.64 -26.80
CA THR A 395 18.70 10.05 -25.48
C THR A 395 17.94 9.44 -24.30
N ALA A 396 16.82 8.75 -24.54
CA ALA A 396 16.11 8.08 -23.45
C ALA A 396 16.93 6.94 -22.86
N TYR A 397 16.66 6.65 -21.59
CA TYR A 397 17.11 5.46 -20.91
C TYR A 397 15.96 4.45 -20.82
N ARG A 398 16.30 3.17 -20.64
CA ARG A 398 15.36 2.12 -20.27
C ARG A 398 15.80 1.51 -18.96
N LEU A 399 14.98 1.67 -17.92
CA LEU A 399 15.16 1.00 -16.64
C LEU A 399 14.34 -0.28 -16.63
N THR A 400 14.98 -1.38 -16.23
CA THR A 400 14.31 -2.68 -16.00
C THR A 400 14.58 -3.18 -14.59
N SER A 401 13.60 -3.86 -14.00
CA SER A 401 13.66 -4.44 -12.66
C SER A 401 13.17 -5.89 -12.65
N THR A 402 13.75 -6.73 -11.78
CA THR A 402 13.30 -8.12 -11.56
C THR A 402 12.02 -8.25 -10.75
N VAL A 403 11.65 -7.21 -9.97
CA VAL A 403 10.36 -7.10 -9.27
C VAL A 403 9.75 -5.71 -9.47
N PRO A 404 8.44 -5.53 -9.29
CA PRO A 404 7.84 -4.21 -9.41
C PRO A 404 8.44 -3.20 -8.42
N VAL A 405 8.88 -2.06 -8.91
CA VAL A 405 9.46 -0.95 -8.14
C VAL A 405 8.71 0.35 -8.43
N THR A 406 8.96 1.37 -7.63
CA THR A 406 8.56 2.78 -7.88
C THR A 406 9.78 3.54 -8.37
N VAL A 407 9.59 4.54 -9.25
CA VAL A 407 10.71 5.34 -9.77
C VAL A 407 10.31 6.81 -9.81
N TYR A 408 11.19 7.67 -9.30
CA TYR A 408 11.13 9.12 -9.40
C TYR A 408 12.38 9.59 -10.13
N GLN A 409 12.29 10.65 -10.94
CA GLN A 409 13.47 11.30 -11.49
C GLN A 409 13.63 12.71 -10.93
N PHE A 410 14.88 13.16 -10.82
CA PHE A 410 15.27 14.48 -10.36
C PHE A 410 16.18 15.15 -11.38
N ASN A 411 15.99 16.46 -11.57
CA ASN A 411 16.60 17.22 -12.64
C ASN A 411 17.03 18.62 -12.14
N PRO A 412 18.20 18.74 -11.47
CA PRO A 412 19.03 17.72 -10.81
C PRO A 412 18.49 17.37 -9.40
N ILE A 413 19.14 16.40 -8.73
CA ILE A 413 18.84 16.05 -7.33
C ILE A 413 19.53 16.91 -6.28
N LEU A 414 20.63 17.59 -6.64
CA LEU A 414 21.41 18.41 -5.71
C LEU A 414 20.97 19.88 -5.78
N SER A 415 20.73 20.49 -4.62
CA SER A 415 20.56 21.93 -4.48
C SER A 415 21.88 22.70 -4.57
N ALA A 416 23.00 22.08 -4.17
CA ALA A 416 24.33 22.67 -4.21
C ALA A 416 25.45 21.62 -4.27
N ASP A 417 26.56 21.96 -4.92
CA ASP A 417 27.82 21.22 -4.90
C ASP A 417 29.02 22.18 -4.77
N GLY A 418 29.92 21.90 -3.83
CA GLY A 418 31.15 22.67 -3.64
C GLY A 418 30.96 24.17 -3.36
N GLY A 419 29.80 24.59 -2.83
CA GLY A 419 29.44 25.99 -2.60
C GLY A 419 28.84 26.70 -3.82
N THR A 420 28.63 25.98 -4.92
CA THR A 420 27.84 26.42 -6.08
C THR A 420 26.42 25.88 -5.90
N PHE A 421 25.40 26.72 -5.98
CA PHE A 421 24.01 26.26 -6.00
C PHE A 421 23.59 25.87 -7.42
N SER A 422 22.66 24.94 -7.55
CA SER A 422 22.10 24.56 -8.85
C SER A 422 21.23 25.66 -9.44
N TYR A 423 20.58 26.47 -8.59
CA TYR A 423 19.55 27.44 -8.96
C TYR A 423 18.43 26.84 -9.83
N SER A 424 18.35 25.52 -9.80
CA SER A 424 17.36 24.79 -10.55
C SER A 424 17.22 23.38 -10.03
N ASN A 425 15.98 22.92 -9.97
CA ASN A 425 15.62 21.58 -9.52
C ASN A 425 14.13 21.35 -9.76
N ASP A 426 13.77 20.17 -10.22
CA ASP A 426 12.41 19.66 -10.09
C ASP A 426 12.43 18.12 -10.14
N ALA A 427 11.28 17.50 -9.91
CA ALA A 427 11.18 16.05 -9.89
C ALA A 427 9.84 15.52 -10.42
N SER A 428 9.92 14.39 -11.12
CA SER A 428 8.76 13.73 -11.69
C SER A 428 8.58 12.33 -11.11
N LEU A 429 7.33 11.96 -10.77
CA LEU A 429 6.97 10.55 -10.63
C LEU A 429 7.01 9.89 -12.01
N LEU A 430 7.75 8.78 -12.14
CA LEU A 430 7.77 8.02 -13.38
C LEU A 430 6.67 6.97 -13.43
N LEU A 431 6.05 6.85 -14.60
CA LEU A 431 4.99 5.89 -14.89
C LEU A 431 5.58 4.66 -15.62
N PRO A 432 5.24 3.44 -15.19
CA PRO A 432 5.79 2.23 -15.79
C PRO A 432 5.23 1.99 -17.19
N ALA A 433 6.01 1.29 -18.02
CA ALA A 433 5.74 1.09 -19.45
C ALA A 433 4.34 0.50 -19.75
N HIS A 434 3.82 -0.35 -18.86
CA HIS A 434 2.51 -0.99 -19.01
C HIS A 434 1.31 -0.03 -18.83
N ILE A 435 1.56 1.20 -18.37
CA ILE A 435 0.52 2.24 -18.22
C ILE A 435 0.52 3.22 -19.39
N LEU A 436 1.64 3.36 -20.09
CA LEU A 436 1.86 4.43 -21.07
C LEU A 436 0.94 4.36 -22.31
N GLY A 437 0.26 3.24 -22.51
CA GLY A 437 -0.71 3.03 -23.57
C GLY A 437 -1.15 1.58 -23.62
N ASP A 438 -2.19 1.31 -24.41
CA ASP A 438 -2.61 -0.06 -24.74
C ASP A 438 -2.16 -0.38 -26.17
N PRO A 439 -1.18 -1.29 -26.37
CA PRO A 439 -0.75 -1.70 -27.71
C PRO A 439 -1.86 -2.30 -28.59
N ALA A 440 -2.97 -2.74 -28.00
CA ALA A 440 -4.13 -3.26 -28.72
C ALA A 440 -5.14 -2.16 -29.10
N ALA A 441 -5.04 -0.96 -28.53
CA ALA A 441 -5.91 0.17 -28.82
C ALA A 441 -5.42 1.00 -30.02
N SER A 442 -6.33 1.80 -30.60
CA SER A 442 -6.01 2.76 -31.66
C SER A 442 -6.77 4.07 -31.41
N PRO A 443 -6.08 5.17 -31.03
CA PRO A 443 -4.64 5.23 -30.76
C PRO A 443 -4.22 4.39 -29.54
N ALA A 444 -2.97 3.94 -29.51
CA ALA A 444 -2.42 3.19 -28.37
C ALA A 444 -2.22 4.09 -27.15
N SER A 445 -1.80 5.33 -27.37
CA SER A 445 -1.67 6.34 -26.31
C SER A 445 -2.32 7.66 -26.72
N THR A 446 -2.86 8.35 -25.74
CA THR A 446 -3.37 9.72 -25.86
C THR A 446 -2.97 10.53 -24.63
N TYR A 447 -2.44 11.73 -24.84
CA TYR A 447 -2.00 12.65 -23.80
C TYR A 447 -2.40 14.08 -24.14
N LEU A 448 -2.57 14.90 -23.11
CA LEU A 448 -2.58 16.36 -23.23
C LEU A 448 -1.41 16.90 -22.41
N ALA A 449 -0.66 17.83 -22.99
CA ALA A 449 0.40 18.52 -22.28
C ALA A 449 -0.17 19.58 -21.33
N MET A 450 0.52 19.82 -20.22
CA MET A 450 0.33 20.99 -19.36
C MET A 450 1.68 21.70 -19.23
N THR A 451 1.71 22.97 -19.62
CA THR A 451 2.90 23.81 -19.57
C THR A 451 2.53 25.18 -19.01
N VAL A 452 3.41 26.16 -19.19
CA VAL A 452 3.20 27.59 -18.94
C VAL A 452 3.49 28.38 -20.22
N PRO A 453 3.13 29.66 -20.32
CA PRO A 453 3.47 30.48 -21.49
C PRO A 453 4.97 30.65 -21.70
N HIS A 454 5.39 30.70 -22.97
CA HIS A 454 6.77 31.00 -23.35
C HIS A 454 7.22 32.35 -22.79
N MET A 455 8.46 32.40 -22.31
CA MET A 455 9.11 33.62 -21.83
C MET A 455 10.33 33.93 -22.67
N SER A 456 10.55 35.21 -23.00
CA SER A 456 11.83 35.67 -23.54
C SER A 456 12.47 36.67 -22.58
N LEU A 457 13.79 36.63 -22.50
CA LEU A 457 14.62 37.56 -21.75
C LEU A 457 15.40 38.45 -22.72
N HIS A 458 15.30 39.76 -22.55
CA HIS A 458 16.16 40.75 -23.17
C HIS A 458 17.06 41.37 -22.10
N ARG A 459 18.38 41.19 -22.22
CA ARG A 459 19.38 41.71 -21.29
C ARG A 459 20.16 42.85 -21.92
N GLU A 460 20.20 44.00 -21.24
CA GLU A 460 21.05 45.14 -21.60
C GLU A 460 22.18 45.30 -20.58
N CYS A 461 23.42 45.27 -21.06
CA CYS A 461 24.61 45.49 -20.26
C CYS A 461 24.97 46.98 -20.21
N SER A 462 25.70 47.41 -19.16
CA SER A 462 26.05 48.84 -19.00
C SER A 462 27.05 49.35 -20.05
N ASP A 463 27.74 48.44 -20.74
CA ASP A 463 28.59 48.73 -21.90
C ASP A 463 27.79 48.86 -23.22
N GLY A 464 26.47 48.68 -23.17
CA GLY A 464 25.54 48.76 -24.30
C GLY A 464 25.36 47.44 -25.06
N GLN A 465 25.96 46.33 -24.62
CA GLN A 465 25.66 45.02 -25.20
C GLN A 465 24.22 44.61 -24.91
N GLN A 466 23.58 43.98 -25.91
CA GLN A 466 22.22 43.46 -25.79
C GLN A 466 22.22 41.98 -26.16
N VAL A 467 21.56 41.17 -25.35
CA VAL A 467 21.41 39.73 -25.60
C VAL A 467 19.97 39.30 -25.39
N ASP A 468 19.42 38.57 -26.36
CA ASP A 468 18.08 38.01 -26.32
C ASP A 468 18.16 36.50 -26.16
N PHE A 469 17.39 35.95 -25.21
CA PHE A 469 17.25 34.53 -24.99
C PHE A 469 15.77 34.15 -24.91
N ASP A 470 15.45 32.98 -25.42
CA ASP A 470 14.18 32.31 -25.19
C ASP A 470 14.31 31.40 -23.97
N LEU A 471 13.23 31.31 -23.20
CA LEU A 471 13.05 30.40 -22.08
C LEU A 471 11.75 29.63 -22.35
N PRO A 472 11.82 28.62 -23.24
CA PRO A 472 10.64 27.94 -23.73
C PRO A 472 10.07 26.99 -22.69
N SER A 473 8.74 26.88 -22.70
CA SER A 473 8.08 25.64 -22.28
C SER A 473 8.33 24.52 -23.28
N PHE A 474 8.31 23.28 -22.81
CA PHE A 474 8.59 22.13 -23.65
C PHE A 474 7.61 20.97 -23.44
N VAL A 475 7.54 20.11 -24.45
CA VAL A 475 6.88 18.80 -24.40
C VAL A 475 7.84 17.76 -24.94
N THR A 476 8.12 16.72 -24.15
CA THR A 476 9.10 15.69 -24.48
C THR A 476 8.39 14.36 -24.67
N ILE A 477 8.60 13.71 -25.82
CA ILE A 477 7.93 12.46 -26.18
C ILE A 477 8.97 11.37 -26.38
N VAL A 478 8.87 10.29 -25.62
CA VAL A 478 9.80 9.16 -25.65
C VAL A 478 9.12 7.94 -26.28
N ALA A 479 9.71 7.41 -27.35
CA ALA A 479 9.24 6.16 -27.95
C ALA A 479 9.75 4.94 -27.18
N THR A 480 8.83 4.20 -26.56
CA THR A 480 9.14 3.10 -25.64
C THR A 480 8.99 1.73 -26.29
N ALA A 481 8.11 1.62 -27.28
CA ALA A 481 7.83 0.35 -27.96
C ALA A 481 8.87 0.01 -29.05
N PRO A 482 9.19 -1.29 -29.27
CA PRO A 482 10.06 -1.71 -30.35
C PRO A 482 9.59 -1.28 -31.76
N GLY A 483 10.56 -1.03 -32.64
CA GLY A 483 10.33 -0.59 -34.02
C GLY A 483 10.10 0.92 -34.13
N THR A 484 9.35 1.33 -35.15
CA THR A 484 8.95 2.74 -35.36
C THR A 484 7.57 3.00 -34.78
N THR A 485 7.42 4.09 -34.06
CA THR A 485 6.19 4.65 -33.51
C THR A 485 5.82 5.92 -34.27
N GLN A 486 4.58 6.02 -34.73
CA GLN A 486 4.02 7.22 -35.34
C GLN A 486 3.34 8.06 -34.27
N VAL A 487 3.82 9.29 -34.09
CA VAL A 487 3.29 10.24 -33.12
C VAL A 487 2.64 11.39 -33.86
N THR A 488 1.38 11.67 -33.57
CA THR A 488 0.62 12.80 -34.10
C THR A 488 0.40 13.83 -33.02
N ILE A 489 0.76 15.08 -33.32
CA ILE A 489 0.71 16.23 -32.40
C ILE A 489 -0.26 17.25 -32.99
N VAL A 490 -1.23 17.68 -32.19
CA VAL A 490 -2.12 18.81 -32.51
C VAL A 490 -1.76 19.96 -31.58
N ALA A 491 -1.07 20.96 -32.14
CA ALA A 491 -0.48 22.05 -31.37
C ALA A 491 -1.55 22.99 -30.80
N ARG A 492 -1.44 23.36 -29.51
CA ARG A 492 -2.24 24.45 -28.91
C ARG A 492 -1.48 25.77 -28.84
N GLY A 493 -0.19 25.72 -28.53
CA GLY A 493 0.72 26.84 -28.67
C GLY A 493 1.61 26.67 -29.90
N ALA A 494 2.32 27.72 -30.30
CA ALA A 494 3.30 27.60 -31.37
C ALA A 494 4.51 26.75 -30.95
N ILE A 495 4.96 25.87 -31.85
CA ILE A 495 6.10 24.97 -31.64
C ILE A 495 7.23 25.36 -32.59
N ALA A 496 8.45 25.46 -32.05
CA ALA A 496 9.64 25.85 -32.76
C ALA A 496 10.02 24.81 -33.84
N PRO A 497 10.63 25.23 -34.96
CA PRO A 497 11.17 24.30 -35.96
C PRO A 497 12.33 23.46 -35.39
N GLY A 498 12.71 22.40 -36.11
CA GLY A 498 13.79 21.48 -35.74
C GLY A 498 13.28 20.07 -35.40
N GLY A 499 14.18 19.13 -35.12
CA GLY A 499 13.79 17.77 -34.70
C GLY A 499 12.90 17.01 -35.69
N SER A 500 13.08 17.26 -37.01
CA SER A 500 12.25 16.81 -38.14
C SER A 500 11.08 17.73 -38.53
N LEU A 501 10.83 18.82 -37.78
CA LEU A 501 9.88 19.85 -38.14
C LEU A 501 10.55 20.91 -39.05
N PRO A 502 10.13 21.07 -40.32
CA PRO A 502 10.80 21.95 -41.27
C PRO A 502 10.53 23.45 -41.04
N SER A 503 9.45 23.77 -40.32
CA SER A 503 9.02 25.13 -40.01
C SER A 503 8.31 25.15 -38.67
N GLN A 504 8.12 26.35 -38.11
CA GLN A 504 7.26 26.56 -36.95
C GLN A 504 5.87 25.96 -37.20
N ILE A 505 5.31 25.31 -36.18
CA ILE A 505 3.94 24.80 -36.18
C ILE A 505 3.08 25.80 -35.41
N ALA A 506 2.09 26.40 -36.06
CA ALA A 506 1.19 27.35 -35.44
C ALA A 506 0.08 26.64 -34.61
N PRO A 507 -0.54 27.34 -33.64
CA PRO A 507 -1.72 26.84 -32.94
C PRO A 507 -2.80 26.28 -33.88
N GLY A 508 -3.35 25.11 -33.53
CA GLY A 508 -4.37 24.39 -34.31
C GLY A 508 -3.83 23.56 -35.46
N GLN A 509 -2.54 23.64 -35.79
CA GLN A 509 -1.93 22.78 -36.80
C GLN A 509 -1.60 21.40 -36.24
N GLN A 510 -1.61 20.41 -37.13
CA GLN A 510 -1.27 19.03 -36.84
C GLN A 510 0.02 18.63 -37.57
N VAL A 511 0.87 17.86 -36.90
CA VAL A 511 2.06 17.23 -37.48
C VAL A 511 2.20 15.79 -37.02
N THR A 512 2.78 14.93 -37.86
CA THR A 512 3.11 13.55 -37.51
C THR A 512 4.60 13.32 -37.66
N VAL A 513 5.23 12.72 -36.63
CA VAL A 513 6.66 12.42 -36.57
C VAL A 513 6.85 10.93 -36.31
N SER A 514 7.86 10.34 -36.94
CA SER A 514 8.27 8.95 -36.71
C SER A 514 9.43 8.90 -35.71
N LEU A 515 9.26 8.10 -34.66
CA LEU A 515 10.27 7.86 -33.62
C LEU A 515 10.63 6.37 -33.59
N ALA A 516 11.91 6.02 -33.62
CA ALA A 516 12.36 4.68 -33.27
C ALA A 516 12.39 4.52 -31.74
N GLN A 517 12.36 3.28 -31.22
CA GLN A 517 12.56 3.02 -29.79
C GLN A 517 13.81 3.75 -29.26
N PHE A 518 13.74 4.31 -28.06
CA PHE A 518 14.73 5.21 -27.44
C PHE A 518 14.85 6.62 -28.06
N GLU A 519 14.25 6.89 -29.22
CA GLU A 519 14.20 8.25 -29.73
C GLU A 519 13.26 9.12 -28.88
N VAL A 520 13.75 10.31 -28.60
CA VAL A 520 13.08 11.39 -27.89
C VAL A 520 12.83 12.52 -28.87
N LEU A 521 11.62 13.06 -28.87
CA LEU A 521 11.27 14.31 -29.53
C LEU A 521 11.03 15.37 -28.46
N GLN A 522 11.93 16.35 -28.39
CA GLN A 522 11.87 17.51 -27.50
C GLN A 522 11.25 18.67 -28.27
N LEU A 523 9.95 18.92 -28.09
CA LEU A 523 9.26 20.08 -28.64
C LEU A 523 9.52 21.30 -27.76
N ALA A 524 9.93 22.42 -28.36
CA ALA A 524 10.04 23.70 -27.67
C ALA A 524 8.93 24.64 -28.13
N SER A 525 8.33 25.38 -27.21
CA SER A 525 7.43 26.50 -27.54
C SER A 525 8.20 27.60 -28.26
N ASP A 526 7.57 28.26 -29.23
CA ASP A 526 8.16 29.36 -30.00
C ASP A 526 7.36 30.64 -29.83
N ARG A 527 7.98 31.80 -30.00
CA ARG A 527 7.31 33.11 -29.86
C ARG A 527 6.14 33.22 -30.85
N TYR A 528 4.94 33.48 -30.34
CA TYR A 528 3.74 33.60 -31.17
C TYR A 528 2.70 34.55 -30.58
N GLY A 529 2.00 35.25 -31.47
CA GLY A 529 0.94 36.19 -31.10
C GLY A 529 1.49 37.49 -30.53
N THR A 530 0.60 38.26 -29.88
CA THR A 530 0.95 39.52 -29.25
C THR A 530 1.51 39.23 -27.85
N PRO A 531 2.68 39.73 -27.48
CA PRO A 531 3.19 39.55 -26.12
C PRO A 531 2.23 40.19 -25.11
N ALA A 532 2.07 39.55 -23.96
CA ALA A 532 1.42 40.20 -22.83
C ALA A 532 2.34 41.36 -22.41
N ALA A 533 1.84 42.60 -22.52
CA ALA A 533 2.64 43.82 -22.43
C ALA A 533 3.11 44.11 -21.00
N GLN A 534 4.05 43.32 -20.46
CA GLN A 534 4.61 43.56 -19.12
C GLN A 534 6.11 43.25 -19.11
N THR A 535 6.88 44.27 -19.47
CA THR A 535 8.32 44.36 -19.23
C THR A 535 8.53 44.70 -17.76
N PHE A 536 9.09 43.78 -17.00
CA PHE A 536 9.65 44.08 -15.69
C PHE A 536 11.17 44.20 -15.80
N THR A 537 11.70 45.32 -15.28
CA THR A 537 13.12 45.66 -15.27
C THR A 537 13.68 45.60 -13.85
N ARG A 538 14.70 44.76 -13.62
CA ARG A 538 15.56 44.89 -12.44
C ARG A 538 16.95 45.35 -12.85
N PRO A 539 17.48 46.43 -12.25
CA PRO A 539 18.91 46.67 -12.27
C PRO A 539 19.58 45.62 -11.40
N LEU A 540 20.28 44.67 -12.01
CA LEU A 540 21.17 43.77 -11.28
C LEU A 540 22.46 44.54 -10.96
N SER A 541 22.81 44.65 -9.68
CA SER A 541 24.15 45.00 -9.25
C SER A 541 24.93 43.71 -9.02
N CYS A 542 25.77 43.31 -9.96
CA CYS A 542 26.66 42.16 -9.77
C CYS A 542 27.65 42.48 -8.63
N GLY A 543 27.43 41.90 -7.45
CA GLY A 543 28.20 42.16 -6.24
C GLY A 543 29.65 41.63 -6.21
N PHE A 544 30.24 41.25 -7.35
CA PHE A 544 31.61 40.72 -7.41
C PHE A 544 32.53 41.38 -8.44
N PHE A 545 31.96 42.09 -9.41
CA PHE A 545 32.71 42.92 -10.35
C PHE A 545 32.17 44.34 -10.25
N ASN A 546 32.83 45.18 -9.46
CA ASN A 546 32.58 46.62 -9.50
C ASN A 546 32.55 47.07 -10.97
N LEU A 547 31.39 47.56 -11.44
CA LEU A 547 31.10 48.21 -12.74
C LEU A 547 30.29 47.40 -13.76
N GLU A 548 29.04 47.02 -13.49
CA GLU A 548 28.01 46.89 -14.55
C GLU A 548 26.60 46.88 -13.94
N THR A 549 25.75 47.83 -14.31
CA THR A 549 24.29 47.73 -14.12
C THR A 549 23.72 46.94 -15.29
N LEU A 550 23.17 45.75 -15.05
CA LEU A 550 22.44 44.98 -16.08
C LEU A 550 20.94 45.25 -15.94
N THR A 551 20.25 45.39 -17.07
CA THR A 551 18.80 45.53 -17.13
C THR A 551 18.22 44.30 -17.83
N ASP A 552 17.50 43.48 -17.08
CA ASP A 552 16.77 42.33 -17.62
C ASP A 552 15.31 42.69 -17.85
N THR A 553 14.82 42.44 -19.07
CA THR A 553 13.44 42.63 -19.51
C THR A 553 12.84 41.29 -19.88
N HIS A 554 11.85 40.85 -19.11
CA HIS A 554 11.11 39.62 -19.39
C HIS A 554 9.86 39.94 -20.21
N THR A 555 9.55 39.09 -21.19
CA THR A 555 8.35 39.20 -22.02
C THR A 555 7.67 37.85 -22.14
N GLU A 556 6.38 37.81 -21.87
CA GLU A 556 5.57 36.61 -21.96
C GLU A 556 4.79 36.56 -23.28
N TYR A 557 4.67 35.36 -23.87
CA TYR A 557 3.87 35.09 -25.06
C TYR A 557 2.77 34.07 -24.76
N PRO A 558 1.56 34.52 -24.37
CA PRO A 558 0.44 33.63 -24.06
C PRO A 558 0.02 32.72 -25.23
N GLY A 559 0.18 33.18 -26.48
CA GLY A 559 -0.11 32.40 -27.68
C GLY A 559 0.84 31.22 -27.93
N SER A 560 1.87 31.08 -27.09
CA SER A 560 2.89 30.04 -27.16
C SER A 560 2.75 28.97 -26.06
N ASP A 561 1.74 29.08 -25.20
CA ASP A 561 1.47 28.07 -24.17
C ASP A 561 1.05 26.74 -24.81
N LEU A 562 1.80 25.67 -24.55
CA LEU A 562 1.55 24.35 -25.13
C LEU A 562 0.49 23.57 -24.37
N THR A 563 -0.10 24.12 -23.30
CA THR A 563 -1.17 23.48 -22.54
C THR A 563 -2.34 23.07 -23.45
N GLY A 564 -2.78 21.82 -23.30
CA GLY A 564 -3.82 21.22 -24.11
C GLY A 564 -3.36 20.71 -25.48
N THR A 565 -2.07 20.80 -25.81
CA THR A 565 -1.51 20.13 -27.00
C THR A 565 -1.78 18.65 -26.91
N ILE A 566 -2.44 18.09 -27.93
CA ILE A 566 -2.84 16.67 -27.95
C ILE A 566 -1.76 15.85 -28.62
N ILE A 567 -1.33 14.78 -27.96
CA ILE A 567 -0.37 13.81 -28.47
C ILE A 567 -1.08 12.46 -28.57
N THR A 568 -1.13 11.89 -29.77
CA THR A 568 -1.62 10.53 -30.01
C THR A 568 -0.55 9.69 -30.69
N SER A 569 -0.50 8.39 -30.40
CA SER A 569 0.46 7.49 -31.02
C SER A 569 -0.11 6.11 -31.32
N ASP A 570 0.44 5.44 -32.32
CA ASP A 570 0.07 4.07 -32.71
C ASP A 570 0.69 2.98 -31.81
N LYS A 571 1.64 3.37 -30.96
CA LYS A 571 2.28 2.53 -29.94
C LYS A 571 2.50 3.33 -28.65
N PRO A 572 2.69 2.65 -27.50
CA PRO A 572 3.01 3.32 -26.24
C PRO A 572 4.18 4.31 -26.35
N VAL A 573 3.98 5.49 -25.75
CA VAL A 573 5.00 6.54 -25.58
C VAL A 573 4.90 7.11 -24.16
N ALA A 574 6.02 7.57 -23.59
CA ALA A 574 6.02 8.42 -22.41
C ALA A 574 6.02 9.89 -22.84
N VAL A 575 5.26 10.74 -22.15
CA VAL A 575 5.18 12.17 -22.42
C VAL A 575 5.51 12.94 -21.15
N TYR A 576 6.39 13.93 -21.27
CA TYR A 576 6.71 14.89 -20.22
C TYR A 576 6.36 16.29 -20.71
N ALA A 577 6.03 17.18 -19.78
CA ALA A 577 5.81 18.58 -20.09
C ALA A 577 6.36 19.44 -18.95
N GLY A 578 6.79 20.65 -19.29
CA GLY A 578 7.49 21.51 -18.36
C GLY A 578 7.96 22.81 -18.98
N SER A 579 8.92 23.45 -18.33
CA SER A 579 9.58 24.65 -18.84
C SER A 579 11.04 24.71 -18.46
N ASP A 580 11.85 25.30 -19.34
CA ASP A 580 13.29 25.42 -19.14
C ASP A 580 13.62 26.41 -18.03
N CYS A 581 12.90 27.55 -17.96
CA CYS A 581 12.85 28.40 -16.78
C CYS A 581 11.62 29.29 -16.80
N ARG A 582 10.90 29.36 -15.68
CA ARG A 582 9.69 30.18 -15.60
C ARG A 582 9.56 30.97 -14.30
N LEU A 583 9.27 32.27 -14.42
CA LEU A 583 8.84 33.12 -13.33
C LEU A 583 7.37 32.84 -12.98
N LEU A 584 7.09 32.49 -11.72
CA LEU A 584 5.72 32.33 -11.21
C LEU A 584 5.52 33.13 -9.91
N PRO A 585 4.63 34.15 -9.90
CA PRO A 585 4.00 34.78 -11.08
C PRO A 585 5.06 35.45 -11.97
N TYR A 586 4.69 35.76 -13.22
CA TYR A 586 5.62 36.19 -14.28
C TYR A 586 6.44 37.47 -13.97
N ASP A 587 6.04 38.26 -12.98
CA ASP A 587 6.68 39.52 -12.57
C ASP A 587 7.48 39.40 -11.26
N LYS A 588 7.70 38.18 -10.77
CA LYS A 588 8.42 37.89 -9.52
C LYS A 588 9.50 36.86 -9.74
N TRP A 589 10.66 37.10 -9.13
CA TRP A 589 11.77 36.15 -9.12
C TRP A 589 11.60 35.07 -8.04
N ALA A 590 12.37 33.97 -8.09
CA ALA A 590 13.20 33.59 -9.22
C ALA A 590 12.42 32.75 -10.25
N CYS A 591 13.05 32.46 -11.39
CA CYS A 591 12.54 31.47 -12.32
C CYS A 591 13.21 30.14 -12.04
N ASP A 592 12.53 29.04 -12.35
CA ASP A 592 13.12 27.71 -12.27
C ASP A 592 12.60 26.82 -13.39
N HIS A 593 13.38 25.78 -13.67
CA HIS A 593 12.96 24.60 -14.39
C HIS A 593 11.75 23.96 -13.72
N MET A 594 10.84 23.45 -14.53
CA MET A 594 9.72 22.65 -14.04
C MET A 594 9.55 21.44 -14.93
N GLU A 595 9.20 20.30 -14.34
CA GLU A 595 8.93 19.08 -15.08
C GLU A 595 7.91 18.15 -14.41
N GLN A 596 7.05 17.55 -15.23
CA GLN A 596 6.23 16.41 -14.81
C GLN A 596 6.07 15.41 -15.96
N GLN A 597 6.05 14.11 -15.63
CA GLN A 597 5.57 13.10 -16.57
C GLN A 597 4.04 13.19 -16.65
N MET A 598 3.51 13.41 -17.85
CA MET A 598 2.07 13.54 -18.07
C MET A 598 1.39 12.17 -17.94
N PRO A 599 0.30 12.05 -17.15
CA PRO A 599 -0.47 10.83 -17.06
C PRO A 599 -1.26 10.61 -18.37
N PRO A 600 -1.41 9.35 -18.83
CA PRO A 600 -2.25 9.04 -19.98
C PRO A 600 -3.67 9.55 -19.76
N PHE A 601 -4.28 10.05 -20.83
CA PHE A 601 -5.62 10.63 -20.81
C PHE A 601 -6.66 9.73 -20.13
N ALA A 602 -6.59 8.42 -20.38
CA ALA A 602 -7.51 7.42 -19.83
C ALA A 602 -7.54 7.39 -18.28
N THR A 603 -6.50 7.90 -17.62
CA THR A 603 -6.33 7.85 -16.15
C THR A 603 -6.82 9.12 -15.43
N TRP A 604 -7.26 10.13 -16.17
CA TRP A 604 -7.76 11.39 -15.59
C TRP A 604 -9.07 11.19 -14.83
N GLY A 605 -9.30 12.01 -13.80
CA GLY A 605 -10.52 11.97 -13.01
C GLY A 605 -11.40 13.19 -13.21
N ASN A 606 -12.50 13.25 -12.48
CA ASN A 606 -13.43 14.38 -12.46
C ASN A 606 -13.53 15.06 -11.08
N HIS A 607 -12.77 14.59 -10.08
CA HIS A 607 -12.81 15.08 -8.71
C HIS A 607 -11.41 15.09 -8.08
N TYR A 608 -10.98 16.26 -7.61
CA TYR A 608 -9.65 16.51 -7.08
C TYR A 608 -9.73 17.33 -5.80
N VAL A 609 -8.87 16.97 -4.83
CA VAL A 609 -8.60 17.82 -3.67
C VAL A 609 -7.28 18.53 -3.93
N ALA A 610 -7.34 19.85 -4.07
CA ALA A 610 -6.21 20.73 -4.25
C ALA A 610 -5.66 21.12 -2.86
N ALA A 611 -4.64 20.37 -2.43
CA ALA A 611 -3.95 20.59 -1.16
C ALA A 611 -2.79 21.58 -1.36
N ARG A 612 -2.95 22.82 -0.88
CA ARG A 612 -1.88 23.83 -1.02
C ARG A 612 -0.61 23.41 -0.28
N THR A 613 0.55 23.84 -0.75
CA THR A 613 1.83 23.63 -0.09
C THR A 613 1.91 24.34 1.26
N GLN A 614 2.79 23.87 2.12
CA GLN A 614 3.24 24.59 3.31
C GLN A 614 4.04 25.80 2.84
N PRO A 615 3.75 27.04 3.28
CA PRO A 615 4.52 28.20 2.88
C PRO A 615 6.00 28.01 3.26
N PRO A 616 6.94 28.45 2.40
CA PRO A 616 8.35 28.35 2.72
C PRO A 616 8.67 29.10 4.03
N PRO A 617 9.69 28.67 4.80
CA PRO A 617 10.06 29.33 6.04
C PRO A 617 10.29 30.83 5.86
N GLY A 618 9.65 31.65 6.70
CA GLY A 618 9.73 33.11 6.61
C GLY A 618 8.90 33.75 5.48
N GLY A 619 8.30 32.94 4.60
CA GLY A 619 7.42 33.40 3.53
C GLY A 619 6.05 33.88 4.01
N ASN A 620 5.45 34.75 3.20
CA ASN A 620 4.12 35.30 3.41
C ASN A 620 3.04 34.21 3.22
N THR A 621 2.36 33.86 4.31
CA THR A 621 1.32 32.81 4.30
C THR A 621 0.07 33.16 3.50
N ALA A 622 -0.11 34.42 3.09
CA ALA A 622 -1.19 34.83 2.21
C ALA A 622 -0.90 34.55 0.73
N VAL A 623 0.36 34.30 0.40
CA VAL A 623 0.77 33.87 -0.95
C VAL A 623 0.49 32.37 -1.04
N GLY A 624 -0.33 32.01 -2.01
CA GLY A 624 -0.69 30.63 -2.26
C GLY A 624 -0.11 30.11 -3.56
N ASP A 625 -0.35 28.83 -3.80
CA ASP A 625 0.04 28.18 -5.05
C ASP A 625 -0.84 28.67 -6.19
N LEU A 626 -0.29 28.59 -7.40
CA LEU A 626 -1.02 28.75 -8.64
C LEU A 626 -1.58 27.38 -9.06
N TRP A 627 -2.82 27.36 -9.50
CA TRP A 627 -3.51 26.13 -9.92
C TRP A 627 -4.01 26.28 -11.33
N ARG A 628 -3.73 25.29 -12.18
CA ARG A 628 -4.22 25.22 -13.55
C ARG A 628 -5.08 23.98 -13.72
N ILE A 629 -6.29 24.17 -14.22
CA ILE A 629 -7.24 23.07 -14.44
C ILE A 629 -7.61 23.04 -15.92
N VAL A 630 -7.28 21.94 -16.60
CA VAL A 630 -7.50 21.74 -18.04
C VAL A 630 -8.70 20.82 -18.23
N ALA A 631 -9.63 21.21 -19.11
CA ALA A 631 -10.77 20.38 -19.48
C ALA A 631 -10.42 19.42 -20.62
N ALA A 632 -10.85 18.17 -20.50
CA ALA A 632 -10.70 17.16 -21.55
C ALA A 632 -11.76 17.21 -22.66
N ALA A 633 -12.98 17.63 -22.27
CA ALA A 633 -14.18 17.52 -23.08
C ALA A 633 -14.88 18.87 -23.21
N ASP A 634 -15.62 19.03 -24.29
CA ASP A 634 -16.41 20.23 -24.52
C ASP A 634 -17.51 20.38 -23.47
N GLY A 635 -17.82 21.62 -23.07
CA GLY A 635 -18.87 21.88 -22.07
C GLY A 635 -18.55 21.35 -20.66
N THR A 636 -17.27 21.13 -20.32
CA THR A 636 -16.85 20.78 -18.97
C THR A 636 -17.19 21.91 -18.00
N VAL A 637 -18.01 21.64 -16.98
CA VAL A 637 -18.43 22.61 -15.97
C VAL A 637 -17.66 22.36 -14.68
N LEU A 638 -16.73 23.24 -14.33
CA LEU A 638 -15.99 23.17 -13.09
C LEU A 638 -16.76 23.83 -11.95
N SER A 639 -16.79 23.15 -10.81
CA SER A 639 -17.29 23.68 -9.55
C SER A 639 -16.22 23.61 -8.47
N PHE A 640 -16.21 24.62 -7.59
CA PHE A 640 -15.18 24.81 -6.57
C PHE A 640 -15.78 24.83 -5.17
N SER A 641 -15.09 24.20 -4.22
CA SER A 641 -15.46 24.18 -2.82
C SER A 641 -14.23 24.55 -1.96
N PRO A 642 -14.27 25.68 -1.22
CA PRO A 642 -15.39 26.60 -1.07
C PRO A 642 -15.59 27.47 -2.33
N PRO A 643 -16.82 27.97 -2.58
CA PRO A 643 -17.12 28.80 -3.76
C PRO A 643 -16.41 30.16 -3.75
N SER A 644 -15.77 30.54 -2.64
CA SER A 644 -14.93 31.73 -2.53
C SER A 644 -13.58 31.59 -3.22
N VAL A 645 -13.16 30.37 -3.57
CA VAL A 645 -11.91 30.11 -4.32
C VAL A 645 -12.06 30.60 -5.75
N HIS A 646 -13.13 30.18 -6.42
CA HIS A 646 -13.45 30.58 -7.78
C HIS A 646 -14.94 30.32 -8.05
N ALA A 647 -15.56 31.12 -8.92
CA ALA A 647 -16.91 30.86 -9.39
C ALA A 647 -16.95 29.63 -10.32
N ASN A 648 -18.11 29.01 -10.52
CA ASN A 648 -18.22 27.96 -11.52
C ASN A 648 -17.86 28.50 -12.92
N VAL A 649 -17.16 27.70 -13.71
CA VAL A 649 -16.73 28.05 -15.07
C VAL A 649 -17.00 26.89 -16.02
N THR A 650 -17.38 27.20 -17.26
CA THR A 650 -17.54 26.21 -18.32
C THR A 650 -16.39 26.35 -19.30
N LEU A 651 -15.74 25.24 -19.61
CA LEU A 651 -14.57 25.14 -20.48
C LEU A 651 -14.85 24.13 -21.60
N ASN A 652 -14.30 24.37 -22.77
CA ASN A 652 -14.23 23.40 -23.85
C ASN A 652 -12.95 22.55 -23.79
N ALA A 653 -12.86 21.51 -24.62
CA ALA A 653 -11.72 20.61 -24.61
C ALA A 653 -10.39 21.33 -24.92
N GLY A 654 -9.42 21.18 -24.01
CA GLY A 654 -8.12 21.86 -24.06
C GLY A 654 -8.13 23.31 -23.58
N GLU A 655 -9.30 23.88 -23.27
CA GLU A 655 -9.37 25.13 -22.51
C GLU A 655 -9.05 24.87 -21.03
N TRP A 656 -8.58 25.92 -20.36
CA TRP A 656 -8.17 25.84 -18.97
C TRP A 656 -8.53 27.11 -18.21
N VAL A 657 -8.60 26.98 -16.89
CA VAL A 657 -8.70 28.10 -15.95
C VAL A 657 -7.50 28.08 -15.02
N GLU A 658 -7.04 29.25 -14.62
CA GLU A 658 -5.95 29.41 -13.67
C GLU A 658 -6.38 30.34 -12.53
N LEU A 659 -5.94 30.00 -11.32
CA LEU A 659 -6.21 30.77 -10.11
C LEU A 659 -5.07 30.62 -9.10
N GLN A 660 -4.81 31.66 -8.32
CA GLN A 660 -3.86 31.62 -7.21
C GLN A 660 -4.60 31.71 -5.89
N THR A 661 -4.34 30.78 -4.96
CA THR A 661 -5.06 30.73 -3.68
C THR A 661 -4.24 30.11 -2.56
N ALA A 662 -4.33 30.69 -1.37
CA ALA A 662 -3.77 30.16 -0.13
C ALA A 662 -4.78 29.29 0.65
N MET A 663 -5.83 28.79 -0.02
CA MET A 663 -6.83 27.88 0.57
C MET A 663 -6.68 26.47 -0.01
N ASP A 664 -6.93 25.47 0.84
CA ASP A 664 -7.28 24.12 0.36
C ASP A 664 -8.67 24.14 -0.28
N PHE A 665 -8.83 23.45 -1.40
CA PHE A 665 -10.11 23.40 -2.09
C PHE A 665 -10.36 22.07 -2.77
N VAL A 666 -11.62 21.84 -3.15
CA VAL A 666 -12.01 20.76 -4.05
C VAL A 666 -12.44 21.37 -5.36
N VAL A 667 -11.97 20.79 -6.47
CA VAL A 667 -12.47 21.05 -7.81
C VAL A 667 -13.04 19.76 -8.39
N GLN A 668 -14.20 19.88 -9.00
CA GLN A 668 -14.84 18.76 -9.68
C GLN A 668 -15.57 19.23 -10.94
N SER A 669 -15.63 18.36 -11.95
CA SER A 669 -16.52 18.49 -13.09
C SER A 669 -17.80 17.66 -12.90
N GLN A 670 -18.75 17.80 -13.82
CA GLN A 670 -20.10 17.23 -13.68
C GLN A 670 -20.15 15.70 -13.59
N ASP A 671 -19.23 15.00 -14.26
CA ASP A 671 -19.23 13.54 -14.39
C ASP A 671 -17.89 13.03 -14.97
N ILE A 672 -17.79 11.71 -15.15
CA ILE A 672 -16.59 11.01 -15.61
C ILE A 672 -16.29 11.21 -17.11
N ASP A 673 -17.29 11.64 -17.88
CA ASP A 673 -17.16 11.93 -19.31
C ASP A 673 -16.65 13.36 -19.55
N HIS A 674 -16.46 14.14 -18.48
CA HIS A 674 -15.83 15.46 -18.53
C HIS A 674 -14.57 15.50 -17.64
N PRO A 675 -13.58 14.63 -17.86
CA PRO A 675 -12.41 14.54 -16.99
C PRO A 675 -11.56 15.82 -17.09
N ILE A 676 -10.77 16.06 -16.05
CA ILE A 676 -9.93 17.25 -15.92
C ILE A 676 -8.53 16.86 -15.48
N LEU A 677 -7.53 17.67 -15.82
CA LEU A 677 -6.18 17.57 -15.26
C LEU A 677 -5.92 18.80 -14.40
N VAL A 678 -5.37 18.57 -13.20
CA VAL A 678 -5.11 19.63 -12.21
C VAL A 678 -3.61 19.68 -11.95
N GLY A 679 -2.98 20.81 -12.32
CA GLY A 679 -1.61 21.14 -11.99
C GLY A 679 -1.56 22.16 -10.87
N GLN A 680 -0.62 21.96 -9.95
CA GLN A 680 -0.23 22.87 -8.90
C GLN A 680 1.14 23.42 -9.26
N PHE A 681 1.32 24.72 -9.09
CA PHE A 681 2.61 25.37 -9.29
C PHE A 681 2.96 26.18 -8.04
N MET A 682 4.12 25.89 -7.49
CA MET A 682 4.70 26.71 -6.44
C MET A 682 5.23 28.01 -7.06
N VAL A 683 5.33 29.06 -6.24
CA VAL A 683 5.73 30.40 -6.70
C VAL A 683 7.11 30.75 -6.17
N GLY A 684 7.82 31.63 -6.89
CA GLY A 684 9.20 32.00 -6.58
C GLY A 684 9.38 32.76 -5.26
N GLN A 685 10.61 32.74 -4.73
CA GLN A 685 10.96 33.34 -3.45
C GLN A 685 10.60 34.83 -3.31
N ASP A 686 10.75 35.67 -4.34
CA ASP A 686 10.35 37.09 -4.28
C ASP A 686 8.83 37.24 -4.18
N ALA A 687 8.06 36.30 -4.74
CA ALA A 687 6.61 36.29 -4.64
C ALA A 687 6.16 36.02 -3.20
N THR A 688 6.82 35.07 -2.54
CA THR A 688 6.54 34.72 -1.14
C THR A 688 7.20 35.70 -0.15
N GLY A 689 8.24 36.43 -0.55
CA GLY A 689 9.08 37.21 0.35
C GLY A 689 9.99 36.35 1.24
N SER A 690 10.18 35.08 0.87
CA SER A 690 11.09 34.12 1.50
C SER A 690 12.51 34.27 0.95
N THR A 691 13.48 33.66 1.60
CA THR A 691 14.84 33.42 1.04
C THR A 691 14.98 32.02 0.45
N MET A 692 13.91 31.22 0.51
CA MET A 692 13.88 29.85 0.04
C MET A 692 12.67 29.65 -0.87
N GLY A 693 12.86 28.77 -1.83
CA GLY A 693 11.81 28.23 -2.68
C GLY A 693 11.68 28.90 -4.03
N ASP A 694 11.54 28.08 -5.06
CA ASP A 694 11.40 28.54 -6.44
C ASP A 694 10.28 27.77 -7.17
N PRO A 695 9.89 28.18 -8.38
CA PRO A 695 8.77 27.56 -9.08
C PRO A 695 8.97 26.07 -9.39
N THR A 696 8.11 25.21 -8.87
CA THR A 696 8.01 23.78 -9.26
C THR A 696 6.60 23.45 -9.72
N MET A 697 6.46 22.47 -10.60
CA MET A 697 5.18 21.97 -11.08
C MET A 697 4.86 20.62 -10.44
N ILE A 698 3.63 20.42 -9.99
CA ILE A 698 3.14 19.16 -9.41
C ILE A 698 1.81 18.79 -10.06
N LEU A 699 1.67 17.54 -10.49
CA LEU A 699 0.35 17.03 -10.92
C LEU A 699 -0.42 16.46 -9.73
N ALA A 700 -1.60 17.02 -9.46
CA ALA A 700 -2.47 16.49 -8.42
C ALA A 700 -3.08 15.15 -8.88
N ALA A 701 -3.09 14.15 -7.98
CA ALA A 701 -3.78 12.89 -8.23
C ALA A 701 -5.30 13.04 -8.02
N PRO A 702 -6.14 12.55 -8.94
CA PRO A 702 -7.58 12.51 -8.69
C PRO A 702 -7.90 11.56 -7.53
N THR A 703 -8.97 11.85 -6.79
CA THR A 703 -9.34 11.06 -5.60
C THR A 703 -9.65 9.59 -5.91
N ALA A 704 -10.05 9.30 -7.15
CA ALA A 704 -10.31 7.94 -7.64
C ALA A 704 -9.03 7.08 -7.79
N GLN A 705 -7.86 7.72 -7.84
CA GLN A 705 -6.55 7.05 -7.97
C GLN A 705 -5.78 6.99 -6.63
N TYR A 706 -6.44 7.33 -5.52
CA TYR A 706 -5.84 7.28 -4.18
C TYR A 706 -5.58 5.84 -3.73
N LYS A 707 -4.50 5.65 -2.97
CA LYS A 707 -4.05 4.35 -2.49
C LYS A 707 -4.03 4.32 -0.97
N ARG A 708 -3.82 3.12 -0.42
CA ARG A 708 -3.69 2.87 1.03
C ARG A 708 -2.26 2.87 1.53
N ARG A 709 -1.27 2.83 0.63
CA ARG A 709 0.16 2.75 0.97
C ARG A 709 0.98 3.44 -0.12
N TYR A 710 1.98 4.20 0.31
CA TYR A 710 2.96 4.86 -0.54
C TYR A 710 4.36 4.71 0.06
N SER A 711 5.36 4.78 -0.81
CA SER A 711 6.76 4.91 -0.45
C SER A 711 7.36 6.03 -1.28
N PHE A 712 8.10 6.93 -0.65
CA PHE A 712 8.69 8.10 -1.29
C PHE A 712 10.03 8.45 -0.65
N VAL A 713 10.76 9.33 -1.31
CA VAL A 713 12.04 9.88 -0.84
C VAL A 713 11.90 11.37 -0.57
N THR A 714 12.82 11.88 0.21
CA THR A 714 13.12 13.31 0.40
C THR A 714 14.63 13.49 0.19
N PRO A 715 15.07 14.35 -0.75
CA PRO A 715 16.50 14.46 -1.09
C PRO A 715 17.32 15.00 0.08
N SER A 716 18.51 14.43 0.32
CA SER A 716 19.37 14.84 1.45
C SER A 716 20.04 16.21 1.30
N THR A 717 19.71 16.94 0.25
CA THR A 717 20.27 18.26 -0.04
C THR A 717 19.22 19.35 -0.01
N ILE A 718 17.95 19.03 0.23
CA ILE A 718 16.90 20.02 0.35
C ILE A 718 16.69 20.31 1.82
N ALA A 719 16.87 21.56 2.24
CA ALA A 719 16.86 21.93 3.64
C ALA A 719 15.52 21.67 4.38
N GLN A 720 14.39 21.68 3.68
CA GLN A 720 13.06 21.57 4.27
C GLN A 720 12.12 20.73 3.41
N ASP A 721 11.80 19.53 3.88
CA ASP A 721 10.88 18.63 3.18
C ASP A 721 9.51 18.53 3.86
N TYR A 722 8.50 18.41 3.02
CA TYR A 722 7.11 18.35 3.41
C TYR A 722 6.34 17.28 2.66
N VAL A 723 5.33 16.77 3.34
CA VAL A 723 4.32 15.87 2.79
C VAL A 723 2.95 16.46 3.06
N ASN A 724 2.19 16.65 1.99
CA ASN A 724 0.76 16.89 2.08
C ASN A 724 0.01 15.56 2.02
N VAL A 725 -0.87 15.35 2.98
CA VAL A 725 -1.71 14.16 3.09
C VAL A 725 -3.17 14.58 2.94
N VAL A 726 -3.85 14.07 1.93
CA VAL A 726 -5.29 14.25 1.73
C VAL A 726 -6.00 12.97 2.15
N ARG A 727 -6.78 13.02 3.22
CA ARG A 727 -7.48 11.83 3.74
C ARG A 727 -9.00 12.03 3.80
N PRO A 728 -9.79 10.95 3.73
CA PRO A 728 -11.17 10.99 4.22
C PRO A 728 -11.19 11.42 5.69
N THR A 729 -12.17 12.23 6.07
CA THR A 729 -12.31 12.78 7.42
C THR A 729 -12.24 11.65 8.46
N GLY A 730 -11.30 11.76 9.41
CA GLY A 730 -11.10 10.78 10.48
C GLY A 730 -10.31 9.51 10.12
N ALA A 731 -9.87 9.31 8.88
CA ALA A 731 -9.02 8.17 8.52
C ALA A 731 -7.66 8.23 9.24
N THR A 732 -7.12 7.08 9.65
CA THR A 732 -5.86 7.04 10.40
C THR A 732 -4.68 6.97 9.43
N ILE A 733 -3.73 7.90 9.59
CA ILE A 733 -2.51 7.94 8.76
C ILE A 733 -1.31 7.55 9.63
N LEU A 734 -0.53 6.58 9.15
CA LEU A 734 0.74 6.16 9.75
C LEU A 734 1.89 6.54 8.81
N LEU A 735 2.80 7.39 9.26
CA LEU A 735 4.06 7.72 8.61
C LEU A 735 5.19 7.03 9.38
N ASP A 736 5.95 6.18 8.69
CA ASP A 736 7.03 5.36 9.26
C ASP A 736 6.58 4.55 10.48
N GLY A 737 5.38 3.97 10.36
CA GLY A 737 4.71 3.18 11.41
C GLY A 737 4.12 4.01 12.55
N SER A 738 4.34 5.33 12.58
CA SER A 738 3.87 6.22 13.64
C SER A 738 2.65 7.04 13.21
N PRO A 739 1.62 7.21 14.05
CA PRO A 739 0.49 8.07 13.73
C PRO A 739 0.91 9.51 13.43
N VAL A 740 0.42 10.06 12.30
CA VAL A 740 0.70 11.44 11.91
C VAL A 740 -0.03 12.40 12.85
N ASN A 741 0.74 13.19 13.61
CA ASN A 741 0.23 14.23 14.49
C ASN A 741 0.38 15.61 13.82
N THR A 742 -0.66 16.04 13.09
CA THR A 742 -0.73 17.35 12.45
C THR A 742 -2.12 17.98 12.63
N THR A 743 -2.25 19.25 12.29
CA THR A 743 -3.56 19.91 12.19
C THR A 743 -4.21 19.51 10.87
N TRP A 744 -5.37 18.85 10.97
CA TRP A 744 -6.18 18.46 9.83
C TRP A 744 -7.14 19.59 9.48
N ILE A 745 -7.08 20.07 8.23
CA ILE A 745 -7.89 21.19 7.74
C ILE A 745 -8.85 20.66 6.69
N GLN A 746 -10.14 20.88 6.87
CA GLN A 746 -11.14 20.41 5.92
C GLN A 746 -11.04 21.17 4.58
N ALA A 747 -11.03 20.44 3.46
CA ALA A 747 -10.97 21.02 2.13
C ALA A 747 -12.36 21.49 1.69
N GLY A 748 -12.66 22.78 1.92
CA GLY A 748 -13.98 23.36 1.69
C GLY A 748 -15.09 22.63 2.47
N SER A 749 -16.21 22.34 1.82
CA SER A 749 -17.32 21.56 2.41
C SER A 749 -17.26 20.06 2.10
N SER A 750 -16.10 19.54 1.69
CA SER A 750 -15.95 18.13 1.29
C SER A 750 -15.76 17.19 2.49
N SER A 751 -15.77 15.88 2.25
CA SER A 751 -15.43 14.85 3.24
C SER A 751 -13.93 14.61 3.38
N TYR A 752 -13.08 15.46 2.79
CA TYR A 752 -11.63 15.32 2.83
C TYR A 752 -10.99 16.38 3.74
N GLU A 753 -9.95 15.97 4.44
CA GLU A 753 -9.08 16.83 5.23
C GLU A 753 -7.65 16.76 4.69
N VAL A 754 -6.95 17.88 4.78
CA VAL A 754 -5.54 18.04 4.41
C VAL A 754 -4.71 18.19 5.66
N GLY A 755 -3.67 17.36 5.77
CA GLY A 755 -2.61 17.49 6.76
C GLY A 755 -1.30 17.84 6.07
N ARG A 756 -0.52 18.74 6.66
CA ARG A 756 0.83 19.10 6.20
C ARG A 756 1.83 18.64 7.23
N VAL A 757 2.85 17.90 6.82
CA VAL A 757 3.77 17.23 7.72
C VAL A 757 5.19 17.55 7.25
N SER A 758 6.01 18.10 8.14
CA SER A 758 7.45 18.18 7.87
C SER A 758 8.04 16.79 8.05
N VAL A 759 8.91 16.41 7.12
CA VAL A 759 9.58 15.11 7.09
C VAL A 759 11.08 15.34 7.04
N THR A 760 11.84 14.37 7.54
CA THR A 760 13.30 14.40 7.43
C THR A 760 13.74 13.94 6.05
N ASP A 761 15.00 14.12 5.74
CA ASP A 761 15.61 13.55 4.54
C ASP A 761 15.60 12.01 4.59
N GLY A 762 15.54 11.39 3.43
CA GLY A 762 15.67 9.96 3.26
C GLY A 762 14.38 9.27 2.82
N THR A 763 14.20 8.04 3.30
CA THR A 763 13.16 7.13 2.81
C THR A 763 11.99 7.09 3.76
N HIS A 764 10.78 7.22 3.22
CA HIS A 764 9.56 7.22 4.00
C HIS A 764 8.52 6.23 3.47
N SER A 765 7.75 5.69 4.40
CA SER A 765 6.58 4.88 4.13
C SER A 765 5.36 5.53 4.79
N ILE A 766 4.25 5.64 4.05
CA ILE A 766 3.01 6.20 4.59
C ILE A 766 1.84 5.29 4.24
N SER A 767 0.96 5.04 5.21
CA SER A 767 -0.15 4.10 5.07
C SER A 767 -1.40 4.54 5.81
N SER A 768 -2.54 3.98 5.40
CA SER A 768 -3.86 4.29 5.96
C SER A 768 -4.82 3.11 5.87
N ASP A 769 -5.84 3.13 6.73
CA ASP A 769 -6.98 2.21 6.69
C ASP A 769 -7.99 2.56 5.57
N GLN A 770 -7.85 3.72 4.92
CA GLN A 770 -8.64 4.17 3.78
C GLN A 770 -7.76 4.71 2.65
N PRO A 771 -8.22 4.72 1.38
CA PRO A 771 -7.52 5.41 0.29
C PRO A 771 -7.32 6.89 0.58
N PHE A 772 -6.11 7.40 0.37
CA PHE A 772 -5.71 8.78 0.63
C PHE A 772 -4.70 9.25 -0.42
N GLY A 773 -4.52 10.56 -0.59
CA GLY A 773 -3.58 11.16 -1.54
C GLY A 773 -2.34 11.71 -0.82
N VAL A 774 -1.19 11.68 -1.50
CA VAL A 774 0.08 12.14 -0.95
C VAL A 774 0.86 12.92 -1.99
N THR A 775 1.28 14.13 -1.62
CA THR A 775 2.19 14.96 -2.41
C THR A 775 3.44 15.24 -1.58
N VAL A 776 4.61 15.08 -2.19
CA VAL A 776 5.92 15.35 -1.58
C VAL A 776 6.49 16.59 -2.24
N TYR A 777 7.06 17.49 -1.46
CA TYR A 777 7.69 18.71 -1.96
C TYR A 777 8.67 19.24 -0.91
N GLY A 778 9.61 20.09 -1.34
CA GLY A 778 10.58 20.68 -0.44
C GLY A 778 11.10 22.02 -0.93
N TYR A 779 11.80 22.71 -0.03
CA TYR A 779 12.37 24.04 -0.25
C TYR A 779 13.84 24.06 0.18
N ASP A 780 14.67 24.66 -0.65
CA ASP A 780 15.99 25.17 -0.25
C ASP A 780 16.19 26.61 -0.76
N GLU A 781 17.35 27.19 -0.46
CA GLU A 781 17.81 28.42 -1.09
C GLU A 781 17.84 28.23 -2.61
N TYR A 782 17.05 29.02 -3.33
CA TYR A 782 16.96 29.03 -4.80
C TYR A 782 16.46 27.75 -5.49
N VAL A 783 15.85 26.81 -4.76
CA VAL A 783 15.30 25.59 -5.37
C VAL A 783 14.04 25.11 -4.66
N SER A 784 13.19 24.40 -5.40
CA SER A 784 12.10 23.60 -4.86
C SER A 784 11.78 22.44 -5.78
N TYR A 785 11.32 21.34 -5.22
CA TYR A 785 10.84 20.21 -5.98
C TYR A 785 9.45 19.82 -5.52
N GLY A 786 8.71 19.10 -6.37
CA GLY A 786 7.51 18.43 -5.92
C GLY A 786 7.00 17.37 -6.88
N TYR A 787 6.32 16.35 -6.32
CA TYR A 787 5.68 15.30 -7.09
C TYR A 787 4.58 14.60 -6.28
N PRO A 788 3.61 13.96 -6.95
CA PRO A 788 2.75 12.99 -6.27
C PRO A 788 3.59 11.78 -5.81
N ALA A 789 3.40 11.31 -4.57
CA ALA A 789 4.11 10.12 -4.06
C ALA A 789 3.69 8.80 -4.73
N GLY A 790 2.76 8.86 -5.68
CA GLY A 790 2.18 7.71 -6.35
C GLY A 790 0.68 7.86 -6.55
N LEU A 791 0.14 6.96 -7.35
CA LEU A 791 -1.29 6.85 -7.63
C LEU A 791 -1.60 5.53 -8.32
N ASP A 792 -2.83 5.04 -8.17
CA ASP A 792 -3.36 4.09 -9.13
C ASP A 792 -3.48 4.76 -10.51
N LEU A 793 -3.47 3.96 -11.57
CA LEU A 793 -3.53 4.43 -12.95
C LEU A 793 -4.60 3.64 -13.70
N GLN A 794 -5.72 3.42 -13.01
CA GLN A 794 -6.89 2.76 -13.58
C GLN A 794 -7.44 3.60 -14.73
N SER A 795 -7.99 2.94 -15.74
CA SER A 795 -8.75 3.63 -16.77
C SER A 795 -10.06 4.12 -16.16
N ILE A 796 -10.19 5.42 -16.01
CA ILE A 796 -11.37 6.09 -15.49
C ILE A 796 -12.24 6.58 -16.66
N VAL A 797 -11.58 7.10 -17.70
CA VAL A 797 -12.21 7.75 -18.85
C VAL A 797 -12.53 6.72 -19.94
N VAL A 798 -13.67 6.87 -20.61
CA VAL A 798 -14.13 6.01 -21.71
C VAL A 798 -14.35 6.76 -23.04
N ILE A 799 -14.08 8.06 -23.06
CA ILE A 799 -14.20 8.93 -24.24
C ILE A 799 -12.84 9.24 -24.88
N ASN A 800 -12.85 9.94 -26.03
CA ASN A 800 -11.65 10.56 -26.61
C ASN A 800 -11.59 12.04 -26.23
N PRO A 801 -10.41 12.67 -26.15
CA PRO A 801 -10.32 14.11 -25.92
C PRO A 801 -10.85 14.90 -27.13
N GLY A 802 -11.60 15.97 -26.88
CA GLY A 802 -12.20 16.80 -27.94
C GLY A 802 -13.65 16.44 -28.33
N GLY A 803 -14.28 15.46 -27.67
CA GLY A 803 -15.66 15.03 -27.93
C GLY A 803 -15.77 13.74 -28.72
#